data_AF-A0AAX0S5D4-F1
#
_entry.id   AF-A0AAX0S5D4-F1
#
_cell.length_a   1.000
_cell.length_b   1.000
_cell.length_c   1.000
_cell.angle_alpha   90.00
_cell.angle_beta   90.00
_cell.angle_gamma   90.00
#
_symmetry.space_group_name_H-M   'P 1'
#
loop_
_entity.id
_entity.type
_entity.pdbx_description
1 polymer ?
#
loop_
_entity_poly.entity_id
_entity_poly.type
_entity_poly.pdbx_seq_one_letter_code
_entity_poly.pdbx_strand_id
1 'polypeptide(L)'
;MQVAYKHPGEVGELKMSSFFKGIKTLNKLVYSQLNEILKMLDKKLDLKLYSIVLDNNDSCKEILRVKKTLSLNNNEAEISQDNLNELKYLFNELGLDVTFEEKEIRTEFINYCNQQKFSSSKNNSKIILNESQDNENLSNVEDVNKRSAYIHEDNSRILYMNSFNIKMNKVMGTVNYIIEIRNVDLETIDLFYNIPVLSFLRMVLDYYFIDYFVENQNHTLKIGKDNTTNKKYKEDSIQFNRRITRLYFGKLQEILLEKSNIKEIQLIFGNKLNNQYYINNLLEKIDDISNRTYEGDSPFGSILFLNSRVLKSDVNPVDYTIKFQSDDLIALNDAKLIRKLLELTNNEKDLYLISDHEMIYGLGKINWNQLNDSILFRIDFRGLSKYNIHLITTKETESSKGRLVFESGKKIYKTSKNLEVIDKNLIKLSFKSPIIGGEGYTSEKFIRLLKSEYFDEELKINEDVIEYLEQVVMNAREQKHGTMVVITDYETAVSELKTLKKQSILIESSEIIPEYIKFLTSIDGAIYFDTNGKCHAIGVILDGIAKENIGDASRGARYNSAYRYLEKLKELNKKCVIVIISEDGMVNLIPETVNEEKIYALFQQLIDLIKEDNEKAGPELNKIEGILMNNDNIDYHLFFKVAEIYRGKDSYEKAIEYYEKGLAVAGRNTIFVKNYRYLANLYFDYARETKTQKNHYYEKARKIFDKYIVKANENELNLHDYNNSAIVYKVLSDFEESKNSKQTLYQKALHDYSKAIEVSKPNAILFSNRSNLLKEMRMIKESLEDLIEAEFISSSEKYINGIMNLIKSNAELIDYCIQIILEKSDNKLKGDNLIKKLGEYGNSIREKNPEIAASFEKLY
;
A
#
# COMPACT_ATOMS: atom_id res chain seq x y z
N MET A 1 1.76 -28.03 -51.60
CA MET A 1 1.18 -27.15 -50.56
C MET A 1 0.83 -28.03 -49.37
N GLN A 2 1.82 -28.36 -48.53
CA GLN A 2 1.61 -29.20 -47.35
C GLN A 2 1.17 -28.31 -46.19
N VAL A 3 -0.05 -28.54 -45.73
CA VAL A 3 -0.59 -27.97 -44.49
C VAL A 3 0.08 -28.70 -43.33
N ALA A 4 0.95 -28.00 -42.61
CA ALA A 4 1.57 -28.52 -41.40
C ALA A 4 0.51 -28.70 -40.31
N TYR A 5 0.18 -29.95 -39.99
CA TYR A 5 -0.61 -30.31 -38.83
C TYR A 5 0.22 -30.02 -37.57
N LYS A 6 -0.14 -28.99 -36.80
CA LYS A 6 0.40 -28.79 -35.45
C LYS A 6 -0.14 -29.89 -34.53
N HIS A 7 0.75 -30.48 -33.72
CA HIS A 7 0.38 -31.54 -32.78
C HIS A 7 -0.64 -31.04 -31.74
N PRO A 8 -1.57 -31.88 -31.26
CA PRO A 8 -2.60 -31.49 -30.28
C PRO A 8 -2.04 -30.88 -28.99
N GLY A 9 -0.85 -31.30 -28.56
CA GLY A 9 -0.15 -30.79 -27.38
C GLY A 9 0.30 -29.33 -27.53
N GLU A 10 0.92 -28.97 -28.66
CA GLU A 10 1.37 -27.58 -28.93
C GLU A 10 0.19 -26.59 -29.01
N VAL A 11 -0.96 -27.06 -29.53
CA VAL A 11 -2.18 -26.25 -29.59
C VAL A 11 -2.79 -26.02 -28.20
N GLY A 12 -2.59 -26.95 -27.26
CA GLY A 12 -3.00 -26.81 -25.85
C GLY A 12 -2.15 -25.79 -25.10
N GLU A 13 -0.82 -25.87 -25.21
CA GLU A 13 0.11 -24.94 -24.55
C GLU A 13 -0.02 -23.51 -25.08
N LEU A 14 -0.19 -23.32 -26.39
CA LEU A 14 -0.41 -22.01 -26.99
C LEU A 14 -1.72 -21.34 -26.49
N LYS A 15 -2.77 -22.13 -26.25
CA LYS A 15 -4.04 -21.62 -25.70
C LYS A 15 -3.90 -21.21 -24.24
N MET A 16 -3.19 -22.00 -23.42
CA MET A 16 -2.92 -21.67 -22.02
C MET A 16 -2.02 -20.44 -21.88
N SER A 17 -0.96 -20.33 -22.69
CA SER A 17 -0.11 -19.13 -22.73
C SER A 17 -0.92 -17.87 -23.09
N SER A 18 -1.80 -17.96 -24.08
CA SER A 18 -2.69 -16.86 -24.44
C SER A 18 -3.71 -16.52 -23.35
N PHE A 19 -4.18 -17.50 -22.58
CA PHE A 19 -5.10 -17.29 -21.46
C PHE A 19 -4.42 -16.45 -20.37
N PHE A 20 -3.22 -16.83 -19.91
CA PHE A 20 -2.48 -16.06 -18.90
C PHE A 20 -2.08 -14.66 -19.38
N LYS A 21 -1.76 -14.51 -20.67
CA LYS A 21 -1.56 -13.18 -21.25
C LYS A 21 -2.81 -12.31 -21.14
N GLY A 22 -3.99 -12.89 -21.37
CA GLY A 22 -5.27 -12.21 -21.20
C GLY A 22 -5.56 -11.85 -19.74
N ILE A 23 -5.23 -12.72 -18.78
CA ILE A 23 -5.31 -12.41 -17.34
C ILE A 23 -4.49 -11.18 -17.01
N LYS A 24 -3.23 -11.14 -17.46
CA LYS A 24 -2.35 -10.00 -17.19
C LYS A 24 -2.93 -8.70 -17.74
N THR A 25 -3.55 -8.72 -18.93
CA THR A 25 -4.25 -7.54 -19.47
C THR A 25 -5.45 -7.15 -18.61
N LEU A 26 -6.28 -8.12 -18.19
CA LEU A 26 -7.42 -7.87 -17.32
C LEU A 26 -7.00 -7.26 -15.98
N ASN A 27 -5.97 -7.80 -15.34
CA ASN A 27 -5.41 -7.29 -14.09
C ASN A 27 -4.96 -5.84 -14.18
N LYS A 28 -4.28 -5.46 -15.28
CA LYS A 28 -3.88 -4.05 -15.50
C LYS A 28 -5.10 -3.14 -15.58
N LEU A 29 -6.14 -3.55 -16.32
CA LEU A 29 -7.37 -2.80 -16.45
C LEU A 29 -8.10 -2.67 -15.10
N VAL A 30 -8.23 -3.78 -14.36
CA VAL A 30 -8.90 -3.80 -13.05
C VAL A 30 -8.21 -2.87 -12.06
N TYR A 31 -6.87 -2.96 -11.96
CA TYR A 31 -6.08 -2.09 -11.09
C TYR A 31 -6.26 -0.61 -11.44
N SER A 32 -6.08 -0.23 -12.72
CA SER A 32 -6.21 1.16 -13.17
C SER A 32 -7.60 1.73 -12.85
N GLN A 33 -8.65 0.99 -13.18
CA GLN A 33 -10.03 1.47 -13.03
C GLN A 33 -10.45 1.55 -11.55
N LEU A 34 -10.15 0.52 -10.74
CA LEU A 34 -10.44 0.57 -9.31
C LEU A 34 -9.66 1.69 -8.61
N ASN A 35 -8.38 1.85 -8.94
CA ASN A 35 -7.57 2.92 -8.36
C ASN A 35 -8.17 4.30 -8.67
N GLU A 36 -8.53 4.58 -9.92
CA GLU A 36 -9.19 5.85 -10.28
C GLU A 36 -10.52 6.05 -9.55
N ILE A 37 -11.37 5.02 -9.51
CA ILE A 37 -12.67 5.06 -8.82
C ILE A 37 -12.47 5.42 -7.34
N LEU A 38 -11.53 4.76 -6.65
CA LEU A 38 -11.23 5.02 -5.23
C LEU A 38 -10.64 6.42 -5.00
N LYS A 39 -9.71 6.88 -5.85
CA LYS A 39 -9.11 8.23 -5.75
C LYS A 39 -10.14 9.35 -5.96
N MET A 40 -11.23 9.08 -6.67
CA MET A 40 -12.35 10.03 -6.79
C MET A 40 -13.21 10.10 -5.51
N LEU A 41 -13.24 9.05 -4.69
CA LEU A 41 -13.95 9.03 -3.40
C LEU A 41 -13.12 9.69 -2.30
N ASP A 42 -11.83 9.34 -2.21
CA ASP A 42 -10.83 10.04 -1.42
C ASP A 42 -9.43 9.80 -2.04
N LYS A 43 -8.74 10.88 -2.39
CA LYS A 43 -7.40 10.86 -3.01
C LYS A 43 -6.33 10.17 -2.15
N LYS A 44 -6.57 10.02 -0.85
CA LYS A 44 -5.64 9.39 0.10
C LYS A 44 -5.68 7.86 0.08
N LEU A 45 -6.77 7.27 -0.40
CA LEU A 45 -6.93 5.81 -0.40
C LEU A 45 -5.85 5.18 -1.25
N ASP A 46 -5.14 4.20 -0.69
CA ASP A 46 -4.11 3.43 -1.40
C ASP A 46 -4.66 2.03 -1.72
N LEU A 47 -4.45 1.56 -2.94
CA LEU A 47 -4.94 0.28 -3.46
C LEU A 47 -3.77 -0.70 -3.59
N LYS A 48 -3.82 -1.80 -2.82
CA LYS A 48 -3.05 -3.01 -3.11
C LYS A 48 -3.98 -4.07 -3.69
N LEU A 49 -3.58 -4.63 -4.84
CA LEU A 49 -4.39 -5.59 -5.58
C LEU A 49 -3.61 -6.88 -5.81
N TYR A 50 -4.27 -8.00 -5.50
CA TYR A 50 -3.77 -9.34 -5.77
C TYR A 50 -4.82 -10.12 -6.58
N SER A 51 -4.38 -10.97 -7.49
CA SER A 51 -5.26 -11.84 -8.27
C SER A 51 -4.86 -13.31 -8.11
N ILE A 52 -5.82 -14.16 -7.78
CA ILE A 52 -5.66 -15.61 -7.74
C ILE A 52 -6.44 -16.20 -8.92
N VAL A 53 -5.74 -16.86 -9.82
CA VAL A 53 -6.31 -17.46 -11.04
C VAL A 53 -6.59 -18.93 -10.77
N LEU A 54 -7.87 -19.30 -10.80
CA LEU A 54 -8.34 -20.68 -10.67
C LEU A 54 -8.78 -21.22 -12.04
N ASP A 55 -8.48 -22.49 -12.30
CA ASP A 55 -9.04 -23.22 -13.44
C ASP A 55 -10.47 -23.72 -13.16
N ASN A 56 -11.03 -24.52 -14.08
CA ASN A 56 -12.36 -25.09 -13.93
C ASN A 56 -12.51 -26.12 -12.80
N ASN A 57 -11.41 -26.64 -12.27
CA ASN A 57 -11.39 -27.60 -11.17
C ASN A 57 -11.06 -26.91 -9.84
N ASP A 58 -11.15 -25.57 -9.79
CA ASP A 58 -10.76 -24.73 -8.67
C ASP A 58 -9.31 -24.93 -8.21
N SER A 59 -8.42 -25.36 -9.12
CA SER A 59 -6.99 -25.47 -8.85
C SER A 59 -6.30 -24.13 -9.12
N CYS A 60 -5.48 -23.68 -8.17
CA CYS A 60 -4.72 -22.45 -8.31
C CYS A 60 -3.62 -22.58 -9.38
N LYS A 61 -3.57 -21.63 -10.31
CA LYS A 61 -2.59 -21.61 -11.41
C LYS A 61 -1.59 -20.46 -11.33
N GLU A 62 -2.04 -19.26 -10.99
CA GLU A 62 -1.19 -18.10 -10.82
C GLU A 62 -1.69 -17.25 -9.66
N ILE A 63 -0.76 -16.71 -8.87
CA ILE A 63 -1.04 -15.75 -7.79
C ILE A 63 -0.22 -14.51 -8.11
N LEU A 64 -0.89 -13.44 -8.54
CA LEU A 64 -0.21 -12.26 -9.04
C LEU A 64 -0.45 -11.08 -8.10
N ARG A 65 0.63 -10.41 -7.70
CA ARG A 65 0.56 -9.06 -7.13
C ARG A 65 0.57 -8.05 -8.27
N VAL A 66 -0.43 -7.19 -8.32
CA VAL A 66 -0.57 -6.14 -9.33
C VAL A 66 -0.23 -4.79 -8.69
N LYS A 67 0.73 -4.08 -9.27
CA LYS A 67 1.24 -2.83 -8.67
C LYS A 67 1.64 -1.80 -9.71
N LYS A 68 1.42 -0.53 -9.38
CA LYS A 68 1.97 0.60 -10.13
C LYS A 68 3.49 0.66 -9.95
N THR A 69 4.21 1.09 -10.98
CA THR A 69 5.66 1.24 -10.98
C THR A 69 6.08 2.36 -11.93
N LEU A 70 7.35 2.74 -11.89
CA LEU A 70 7.92 3.77 -12.76
C LEU A 70 8.25 3.15 -14.13
N SER A 71 7.91 3.85 -15.21
CA SER A 71 8.34 3.46 -16.55
C SER A 71 9.75 3.95 -16.81
N LEU A 72 10.60 3.09 -17.39
CA LEU A 72 11.97 3.44 -17.74
C LEU A 72 12.06 4.27 -19.02
N ASN A 73 11.04 4.16 -19.89
CA ASN A 73 11.06 4.66 -21.28
C ASN A 73 10.00 5.73 -21.58
N ASN A 74 8.92 5.81 -20.79
CA ASN A 74 7.85 6.80 -20.95
C ASN A 74 7.67 7.59 -19.64
N ASN A 75 7.21 8.84 -19.70
CA ASN A 75 6.93 9.66 -18.52
C ASN A 75 5.62 9.25 -17.79
N GLU A 76 5.07 8.07 -18.08
CA GLU A 76 3.84 7.56 -17.47
C GLU A 76 4.13 6.32 -16.63
N ALA A 77 3.44 6.20 -15.49
CA ALA A 77 3.57 5.04 -14.63
C ALA A 77 3.09 3.75 -15.32
N GLU A 78 3.84 2.66 -15.16
CA GLU A 78 3.50 1.34 -15.68
C GLU A 78 2.78 0.49 -14.60
N ILE A 79 1.88 -0.41 -15.01
CA ILE A 79 1.35 -1.44 -14.11
C ILE A 79 2.12 -2.75 -14.33
N SER A 80 2.84 -3.17 -13.30
CA SER A 80 3.63 -4.40 -13.25
C SER A 80 2.92 -5.50 -12.48
N GLN A 81 3.31 -6.76 -12.74
CA GLN A 81 2.73 -7.93 -12.09
C GLN A 81 3.84 -8.92 -11.71
N ASP A 82 3.91 -9.26 -10.43
CA ASP A 82 4.83 -10.27 -9.91
C ASP A 82 4.05 -11.53 -9.52
N ASN A 83 4.55 -12.72 -9.88
CA ASN A 83 3.96 -13.99 -9.44
C ASN A 83 4.52 -14.36 -8.07
N LEU A 84 3.64 -14.50 -7.07
CA LEU A 84 3.97 -14.87 -5.69
C LEU A 84 4.20 -16.38 -5.52
N ASN A 85 3.92 -17.19 -6.54
CA ASN A 85 4.05 -18.66 -6.58
C ASN A 85 3.11 -19.43 -5.63
N GLU A 86 3.05 -19.07 -4.34
CA GLU A 86 2.28 -19.78 -3.32
C GLU A 86 1.38 -18.83 -2.49
N LEU A 87 0.23 -19.35 -2.03
CA LEU A 87 -0.74 -18.59 -1.23
C LEU A 87 -0.17 -18.07 0.09
N LYS A 88 0.77 -18.80 0.69
CA LYS A 88 1.42 -18.40 1.94
C LYS A 88 2.11 -17.05 1.81
N TYR A 89 2.76 -16.78 0.68
CA TYR A 89 3.43 -15.49 0.44
C TYR A 89 2.40 -14.36 0.40
N LEU A 90 1.28 -14.55 -0.28
CA LEU A 90 0.18 -13.60 -0.32
C LEU A 90 -0.37 -13.28 1.07
N PHE A 91 -0.67 -14.29 1.90
CA PHE A 91 -1.17 -14.07 3.25
C PHE A 91 -0.14 -13.38 4.14
N ASN A 92 1.15 -13.69 3.98
CA ASN A 92 2.22 -12.99 4.68
C ASN A 92 2.29 -11.50 4.26
N GLU A 93 2.18 -11.17 2.96
CA GLU A 93 2.15 -9.77 2.50
C GLU A 93 0.94 -9.01 3.07
N LEU A 94 -0.21 -9.68 3.18
CA LEU A 94 -1.42 -9.15 3.82
C LEU A 94 -1.34 -9.13 5.36
N GLY A 95 -0.29 -9.71 5.95
CA GLY A 95 -0.13 -9.80 7.40
C GLY A 95 -1.18 -10.65 8.09
N LEU A 96 -1.66 -11.71 7.42
CA LEU A 96 -2.68 -12.60 7.93
C LEU A 96 -2.02 -13.91 8.39
N ASP A 97 -2.25 -14.30 9.65
CA ASP A 97 -1.81 -15.60 10.17
C ASP A 97 -2.93 -16.64 9.97
N VAL A 98 -3.19 -16.96 8.70
CA VAL A 98 -4.28 -17.84 8.27
C VAL A 98 -3.82 -18.75 7.14
N THR A 99 -4.39 -19.96 7.09
CA THR A 99 -4.17 -20.91 6.00
C THR A 99 -5.53 -21.39 5.51
N PHE A 100 -5.80 -21.19 4.22
CA PHE A 100 -7.00 -21.69 3.55
C PHE A 100 -6.59 -22.74 2.50
N GLU A 101 -7.41 -23.78 2.33
CA GLU A 101 -7.23 -24.71 1.22
C GLU A 101 -7.59 -24.04 -0.12
N GLU A 102 -6.89 -24.40 -1.21
CA GLU A 102 -7.05 -23.75 -2.53
C GLU A 102 -8.51 -23.76 -3.03
N LYS A 103 -9.24 -24.85 -2.77
CA LYS A 103 -10.63 -25.03 -3.23
C LYS A 103 -11.63 -24.20 -2.44
N GLU A 104 -11.32 -23.88 -1.18
CA GLU A 104 -12.25 -23.23 -0.26
C GLU A 104 -11.96 -21.73 -0.11
N ILE A 105 -10.82 -21.26 -0.67
CA ILE A 105 -10.37 -19.87 -0.59
C ILE A 105 -11.46 -18.88 -0.99
N ARG A 106 -12.31 -19.20 -1.97
CA ARG A 106 -13.36 -18.27 -2.41
C ARG A 106 -14.41 -18.03 -1.34
N THR A 107 -14.85 -19.07 -0.65
CA THR A 107 -15.94 -18.94 0.33
C THR A 107 -15.36 -18.58 1.71
N GLU A 108 -14.29 -19.24 2.13
CA GLU A 108 -13.69 -19.02 3.45
C GLU A 108 -13.01 -17.66 3.56
N PHE A 109 -12.28 -17.23 2.52
CA PHE A 109 -11.61 -15.92 2.57
C PHE A 109 -12.60 -14.77 2.47
N ILE A 110 -13.68 -14.89 1.68
CA ILE A 110 -14.75 -13.88 1.67
C ILE A 110 -15.39 -13.77 3.05
N ASN A 111 -15.67 -14.90 3.71
CA ASN A 111 -16.20 -14.91 5.07
C ASN A 111 -15.20 -14.29 6.05
N TYR A 112 -13.92 -14.61 5.93
CA TYR A 112 -12.86 -14.02 6.74
C TYR A 112 -12.80 -12.49 6.58
N CYS A 113 -12.82 -11.98 5.34
CA CYS A 113 -12.89 -10.55 5.07
C CYS A 113 -14.12 -9.92 5.72
N ASN A 114 -15.30 -10.51 5.54
CA ASN A 114 -16.55 -9.98 6.09
C ASN A 114 -16.61 -10.06 7.64
N GLN A 115 -15.90 -11.01 8.26
CA GLN A 115 -15.84 -11.22 9.70
C GLN A 115 -14.74 -10.42 10.39
N GLN A 116 -13.93 -9.65 9.65
CA GLN A 116 -12.98 -8.72 10.26
C GLN A 116 -13.75 -7.67 11.07
N LYS A 117 -13.96 -7.97 12.36
CA LYS A 117 -14.57 -7.03 13.28
C LYS A 117 -13.58 -5.91 13.53
N PHE A 118 -14.04 -4.68 13.35
CA PHE A 118 -13.34 -3.52 13.88
C PHE A 118 -13.31 -3.63 15.41
N SER A 119 -12.13 -3.92 15.97
CA SER A 119 -11.88 -3.85 17.40
C SER A 119 -11.73 -2.38 17.79
N SER A 120 -12.85 -1.66 17.92
CA SER A 120 -12.83 -0.33 18.51
C SER A 120 -12.21 -0.39 19.92
N SER A 121 -11.29 0.51 20.19
CA SER A 121 -10.56 0.81 21.44
C SER A 121 -11.42 0.88 22.72
N LYS A 122 -12.01 -0.24 23.15
CA LYS A 122 -12.60 -0.41 24.49
C LYS A 122 -11.87 -1.42 25.38
N ASN A 123 -10.77 -2.01 24.91
CA ASN A 123 -10.01 -3.01 25.68
C ASN A 123 -8.77 -2.48 26.42
N ASN A 124 -8.38 -1.21 26.26
CA ASN A 124 -7.24 -0.66 27.00
C ASN A 124 -7.49 -0.49 28.52
N SER A 125 -8.73 -0.60 29.00
CA SER A 125 -9.05 -0.51 30.43
C SER A 125 -9.33 -1.85 31.12
N LYS A 126 -9.42 -2.97 30.39
CA LYS A 126 -9.74 -4.30 30.97
C LYS A 126 -8.56 -5.25 31.11
N ILE A 127 -7.44 -4.98 30.45
CA ILE A 127 -6.25 -5.85 30.53
C ILE A 127 -5.41 -5.56 31.80
N ILE A 128 -5.61 -4.40 32.45
CA ILE A 128 -4.82 -3.99 33.63
C ILE A 128 -5.25 -4.68 34.95
N LEU A 129 -6.35 -5.45 34.98
CA LEU A 129 -6.85 -6.05 36.22
C LEU A 129 -6.69 -7.58 36.35
N ASN A 130 -6.19 -8.28 35.33
CA ASN A 130 -6.08 -9.75 35.36
C ASN A 130 -4.65 -10.30 35.37
N GLU A 131 -3.61 -9.47 35.40
CA GLU A 131 -2.20 -9.92 35.52
C GLU A 131 -1.58 -9.61 36.88
N SER A 132 -2.38 -9.67 37.95
CA SER A 132 -1.89 -9.60 39.33
C SER A 132 -2.41 -10.74 40.20
N GLN A 133 -2.39 -11.96 39.66
CA GLN A 133 -2.43 -13.19 40.44
C GLN A 133 -1.95 -14.32 39.54
N ASP A 134 -0.67 -14.66 39.70
CA ASP A 134 -0.09 -16.01 39.61
C ASP A 134 1.38 -15.90 39.17
N ASN A 135 2.22 -15.48 40.12
CA ASN A 135 3.60 -15.93 40.18
C ASN A 135 3.60 -17.25 40.95
N GLU A 136 4.11 -18.33 40.36
CA GLU A 136 5.26 -19.06 40.93
C GLU A 136 5.68 -20.25 40.05
N ASN A 137 6.99 -20.32 39.80
CA ASN A 137 7.81 -21.49 39.42
C ASN A 137 7.79 -21.97 37.96
N LEU A 138 8.80 -21.57 37.17
CA LEU A 138 10.06 -22.34 37.03
C LEU A 138 11.10 -21.58 36.21
N SER A 139 12.35 -21.73 36.63
CA SER A 139 13.54 -21.03 36.17
C SER A 139 14.26 -21.71 35.00
N ASN A 140 14.95 -20.85 34.23
CA ASN A 140 16.25 -21.03 33.56
C ASN A 140 16.37 -21.51 32.09
N VAL A 141 16.72 -20.50 31.27
CA VAL A 141 17.83 -20.41 30.28
C VAL A 141 17.65 -21.13 28.93
N GLU A 142 17.39 -20.35 27.86
CA GLU A 142 18.40 -19.98 26.85
C GLU A 142 17.87 -18.85 25.94
N ASP A 143 18.68 -17.78 25.83
CA ASP A 143 18.48 -16.60 25.00
C ASP A 143 18.38 -16.96 23.51
N VAL A 144 17.16 -16.95 22.98
CA VAL A 144 16.90 -16.67 21.57
C VAL A 144 16.07 -15.41 21.53
N ASN A 145 16.72 -14.30 21.17
CA ASN A 145 16.11 -13.01 20.83
C ASN A 145 15.08 -13.17 19.70
N LYS A 146 13.90 -13.68 20.04
CA LYS A 146 12.66 -13.45 19.30
C LYS A 146 12.31 -11.98 19.51
N ARG A 147 12.66 -11.15 18.53
CA ARG A 147 11.94 -9.90 18.29
C ARG A 147 10.48 -10.24 17.96
N SER A 148 9.67 -10.49 19.00
CA SER A 148 8.22 -10.29 18.92
C SER A 148 7.89 -8.87 19.37
N ALA A 149 6.81 -8.30 18.83
CA ALA A 149 6.29 -6.95 19.04
C ALA A 149 7.05 -5.87 18.26
N TYR A 150 6.49 -5.27 17.22
CA TYR A 150 5.16 -4.66 17.17
C TYR A 150 4.25 -5.28 16.11
N ILE A 151 3.15 -5.90 16.54
CA ILE A 151 1.94 -5.97 15.73
C ILE A 151 1.33 -4.57 15.83
N HIS A 152 1.69 -3.67 14.92
CA HIS A 152 0.82 -2.52 14.67
C HIS A 152 -0.46 -3.10 14.05
N GLU A 153 -1.55 -3.11 14.83
CA GLU A 153 -2.90 -3.22 14.30
C GLU A 153 -3.09 -2.07 13.32
N ASP A 154 -2.98 -2.36 12.02
CA ASP A 154 -3.20 -1.38 10.96
C ASP A 154 -4.71 -1.12 10.87
N ASN A 155 -5.23 -0.34 11.83
CA ASN A 155 -6.65 -0.05 12.01
C ASN A 155 -7.22 0.89 10.92
N SER A 156 -6.45 1.15 9.86
CA SER A 156 -6.77 2.06 8.76
C SER A 156 -6.96 1.35 7.40
N ARG A 157 -7.22 0.03 7.42
CA ARG A 157 -7.34 -0.78 6.21
C ARG A 157 -8.66 -1.54 6.10
N ILE A 158 -9.08 -1.76 4.85
CA ILE A 158 -10.19 -2.65 4.49
C ILE A 158 -9.66 -3.78 3.62
N LEU A 159 -10.08 -5.01 3.94
CA LEU A 159 -9.85 -6.19 3.12
C LEU A 159 -11.16 -6.61 2.47
N TYR A 160 -11.11 -6.78 1.16
CA TYR A 160 -12.26 -7.17 0.35
C TYR A 160 -11.84 -8.22 -0.68
N MET A 161 -12.75 -9.13 -0.99
CA MET A 161 -12.55 -10.08 -2.07
C MET A 161 -13.82 -10.22 -2.92
N ASN A 162 -13.62 -10.25 -4.23
CA ASN A 162 -14.65 -10.63 -5.20
C ASN A 162 -13.98 -11.21 -6.46
N SER A 163 -14.74 -11.61 -7.46
CA SER A 163 -14.24 -12.47 -8.52
C SER A 163 -14.94 -12.23 -9.85
N PHE A 164 -14.23 -12.48 -10.95
CA PHE A 164 -14.82 -12.57 -12.27
C PHE A 164 -14.71 -13.99 -12.81
N ASN A 165 -15.83 -14.51 -13.33
CA ASN A 165 -15.80 -15.70 -14.16
C ASN A 165 -15.37 -15.31 -15.58
N ILE A 166 -14.39 -16.01 -16.15
CA ILE A 166 -13.81 -15.66 -17.45
C ILE A 166 -13.81 -16.86 -18.40
N LYS A 167 -13.96 -16.55 -19.69
CA LYS A 167 -13.86 -17.53 -20.76
C LYS A 167 -13.04 -16.94 -21.91
N MET A 168 -11.80 -17.43 -22.07
CA MET A 168 -10.90 -17.01 -23.16
C MET A 168 -10.44 -18.24 -23.95
N ASN A 169 -10.53 -18.20 -25.28
CA ASN A 169 -10.01 -19.25 -26.17
C ASN A 169 -10.45 -20.69 -25.82
N LYS A 170 -11.71 -20.86 -25.36
CA LYS A 170 -12.31 -22.12 -24.87
C LYS A 170 -11.79 -22.63 -23.52
N VAL A 171 -10.88 -21.90 -22.87
CA VAL A 171 -10.51 -22.11 -21.47
C VAL A 171 -11.49 -21.30 -20.62
N MET A 172 -12.02 -21.93 -19.59
CA MET A 172 -12.82 -21.28 -18.56
C MET A 172 -11.99 -21.25 -17.27
N GLY A 173 -12.25 -20.25 -16.43
CA GLY A 173 -11.61 -20.11 -15.14
C GLY A 173 -12.22 -18.96 -14.36
N THR A 174 -11.74 -18.77 -13.14
CA THR A 174 -12.15 -17.70 -12.24
C THR A 174 -10.94 -16.88 -11.85
N VAL A 175 -11.06 -15.56 -11.86
CA VAL A 175 -10.04 -14.67 -11.29
C VAL A 175 -10.61 -14.06 -10.02
N ASN A 176 -10.07 -14.46 -8.88
CA ASN A 176 -10.39 -13.89 -7.58
C ASN A 176 -9.47 -12.70 -7.32
N TYR A 177 -10.05 -11.54 -7.03
CA TYR A 177 -9.32 -10.33 -6.68
C TYR A 177 -9.40 -10.11 -5.18
N ILE A 178 -8.25 -10.04 -4.52
CA ILE A 178 -8.12 -9.57 -3.15
C ILE A 178 -7.66 -8.12 -3.20
N ILE A 179 -8.44 -7.27 -2.56
CA ILE A 179 -8.30 -5.82 -2.53
C ILE A 179 -8.00 -5.43 -1.08
N GLU A 180 -6.86 -4.81 -0.86
CA GLU A 180 -6.55 -4.09 0.37
C GLU A 180 -6.60 -2.59 0.08
N ILE A 181 -7.49 -1.88 0.76
CA ILE A 181 -7.60 -0.42 0.71
C ILE A 181 -7.01 0.13 2.01
N ARG A 182 -5.97 0.96 1.92
CA ARG A 182 -5.30 1.57 3.09
C ARG A 182 -5.63 3.06 3.20
N ASN A 183 -5.31 3.64 4.37
CA ASN A 183 -5.62 5.02 4.73
C ASN A 183 -7.13 5.32 4.74
N VAL A 184 -7.95 4.33 5.11
CA VAL A 184 -9.40 4.47 5.28
C VAL A 184 -9.67 5.02 6.69
N ASP A 185 -10.60 5.96 6.82
CA ASP A 185 -11.03 6.47 8.13
C ASP A 185 -11.88 5.44 8.90
N LEU A 186 -11.88 5.55 10.23
CA LEU A 186 -12.56 4.61 11.11
C LEU A 186 -14.06 4.50 10.86
N GLU A 187 -14.72 5.61 10.52
CA GLU A 187 -16.16 5.63 10.30
C GLU A 187 -16.53 4.87 9.03
N THR A 188 -15.78 5.06 7.94
CA THR A 188 -15.92 4.26 6.72
C THR A 188 -15.66 2.78 6.97
N ILE A 189 -14.65 2.44 7.80
CA ILE A 189 -14.35 1.04 8.19
C ILE A 189 -15.51 0.43 8.99
N ASP A 190 -16.03 1.15 9.98
CA ASP A 190 -17.15 0.72 10.80
C ASP A 190 -18.41 0.50 9.95
N LEU A 191 -18.72 1.42 9.03
CA LEU A 191 -19.81 1.24 8.07
C LEU A 191 -19.57 0.00 7.19
N PHE A 192 -18.34 -0.22 6.73
CA PHE A 192 -18.01 -1.33 5.85
C PHE A 192 -18.23 -2.70 6.50
N TYR A 193 -17.85 -2.88 7.77
CA TYR A 193 -17.93 -4.18 8.45
C TYR A 193 -19.16 -4.33 9.36
N ASN A 194 -19.53 -3.29 10.10
CA ASN A 194 -20.60 -3.37 11.10
C ASN A 194 -21.97 -2.98 10.56
N ILE A 195 -22.05 -2.16 9.50
CA ILE A 195 -23.31 -1.77 8.84
C ILE A 195 -23.18 -1.86 7.30
N PRO A 196 -22.77 -3.01 6.74
CA PRO A 196 -22.38 -3.15 5.32
C PRO A 196 -23.49 -2.73 4.35
N VAL A 197 -24.76 -2.89 4.75
CA VAL A 197 -25.92 -2.48 3.94
C VAL A 197 -25.95 -0.97 3.69
N LEU A 198 -25.43 -0.16 4.61
CA LEU A 198 -25.37 1.30 4.48
C LEU A 198 -23.99 1.80 4.03
N SER A 199 -23.00 0.93 3.85
CA SER A 199 -21.68 1.33 3.36
C SER A 199 -21.71 1.69 1.87
N PHE A 200 -21.42 2.95 1.55
CA PHE A 200 -21.27 3.39 0.16
C PHE A 200 -20.07 2.73 -0.52
N LEU A 201 -18.92 2.65 0.17
CA LEU A 201 -17.71 2.02 -0.35
C LEU A 201 -17.94 0.54 -0.69
N ARG A 202 -18.66 -0.20 0.17
CA ARG A 202 -19.05 -1.59 -0.10
C ARG A 202 -19.90 -1.70 -1.37
N MET A 203 -20.88 -0.80 -1.54
CA MET A 203 -21.73 -0.78 -2.73
C MET A 203 -20.93 -0.47 -3.99
N VAL A 204 -19.98 0.48 -3.95
CA VAL A 204 -19.06 0.78 -5.05
C VAL A 204 -18.26 -0.46 -5.46
N LEU A 205 -17.66 -1.16 -4.49
CA LEU A 205 -16.89 -2.38 -4.76
C LEU A 205 -17.78 -3.49 -5.32
N ASP A 206 -18.95 -3.76 -4.73
CA ASP A 206 -19.84 -4.82 -5.22
C ASP A 206 -20.32 -4.53 -6.65
N TYR A 207 -20.79 -3.30 -6.93
CA TYR A 207 -21.24 -2.88 -8.26
C TYR A 207 -20.14 -2.88 -9.31
N TYR A 208 -18.87 -2.69 -8.91
CA TYR A 208 -17.75 -2.86 -9.80
C TYR A 208 -17.68 -4.29 -10.36
N PHE A 209 -17.93 -5.30 -9.53
CA PHE A 209 -17.86 -6.70 -9.96
C PHE A 209 -19.16 -7.20 -10.62
N ILE A 210 -20.33 -6.68 -10.26
CA ILE A 210 -21.62 -7.19 -10.78
C ILE A 210 -22.21 -6.37 -11.93
N ASP A 211 -21.79 -5.12 -12.16
CA ASP A 211 -22.47 -4.22 -13.11
C ASP A 211 -21.55 -3.21 -13.84
N TYR A 212 -20.22 -3.36 -13.75
CA TYR A 212 -19.29 -2.46 -14.44
C TYR A 212 -18.94 -2.92 -15.86
N PHE A 213 -18.72 -4.22 -16.05
CA PHE A 213 -18.30 -4.81 -17.32
C PHE A 213 -19.45 -5.50 -18.05
N VAL A 214 -19.31 -5.67 -19.37
CA VAL A 214 -20.24 -6.46 -20.16
C VAL A 214 -20.04 -7.95 -19.88
N GLU A 215 -21.11 -8.64 -19.50
CA GLU A 215 -21.13 -10.10 -19.33
C GLU A 215 -21.86 -10.81 -20.47
N ASN A 216 -21.51 -12.07 -20.70
CA ASN A 216 -22.25 -13.00 -21.54
C ASN A 216 -23.46 -13.57 -20.77
N GLN A 217 -24.37 -14.26 -21.47
CA GLN A 217 -25.59 -14.86 -20.87
C GLN A 217 -25.33 -15.83 -19.71
N ASN A 218 -24.12 -16.37 -19.59
CA ASN A 218 -23.69 -17.27 -18.52
C ASN A 218 -22.90 -16.58 -17.40
N HIS A 219 -23.01 -15.25 -17.24
CA HIS A 219 -22.28 -14.46 -16.24
C HIS A 219 -20.75 -14.60 -16.34
N THR A 220 -20.23 -14.81 -17.55
CA THR A 220 -18.79 -14.71 -17.82
C THR A 220 -18.47 -13.36 -18.44
N LEU A 221 -17.34 -12.76 -18.06
CA LEU A 221 -16.88 -11.52 -18.67
C LEU A 221 -16.74 -11.67 -20.18
N LYS A 222 -17.27 -10.70 -20.92
CA LYS A 222 -17.15 -10.65 -22.38
C LYS A 222 -15.80 -10.08 -22.77
N ILE A 223 -14.88 -10.97 -23.13
CA ILE A 223 -13.51 -10.62 -23.52
C ILE A 223 -13.39 -10.59 -25.06
N GLY A 224 -12.86 -9.49 -25.59
CA GLY A 224 -12.57 -9.26 -27.00
C GLY A 224 -11.40 -10.09 -27.52
N LYS A 225 -11.18 -10.08 -28.84
CA LYS A 225 -10.09 -10.83 -29.50
C LYS A 225 -8.69 -10.35 -29.10
N ASP A 226 -8.60 -9.12 -28.63
CA ASP A 226 -7.43 -8.41 -28.10
C ASP A 226 -7.23 -8.62 -26.59
N ASN A 227 -8.01 -9.51 -25.96
CA ASN A 227 -8.05 -9.74 -24.52
C ASN A 227 -8.49 -8.52 -23.68
N THR A 228 -9.23 -7.58 -24.25
CA THR A 228 -9.82 -6.47 -23.51
C THR A 228 -11.28 -6.76 -23.16
N THR A 229 -11.79 -6.13 -22.10
CA THR A 229 -13.21 -6.16 -21.75
C THR A 229 -13.80 -4.77 -21.85
N ASN A 230 -15.08 -4.68 -22.22
CA ASN A 230 -15.77 -3.40 -22.38
C ASN A 230 -16.59 -3.07 -21.14
N LYS A 231 -16.60 -1.78 -20.78
CA LYS A 231 -17.50 -1.23 -19.76
C LYS A 231 -18.95 -1.31 -20.26
N LYS A 232 -19.88 -1.72 -19.40
CA LYS A 232 -21.29 -1.93 -19.73
C LYS A 232 -21.98 -0.65 -20.20
N TYR A 233 -21.73 0.46 -19.50
CA TYR A 233 -22.36 1.75 -19.78
C TYR A 233 -21.42 2.76 -20.46
N LYS A 234 -20.22 2.33 -20.87
CA LYS A 234 -19.17 3.21 -21.45
C LYS A 234 -18.83 4.44 -20.59
N GLU A 235 -18.97 4.28 -19.28
CA GLU A 235 -18.77 5.35 -18.31
C GLU A 235 -17.29 5.53 -17.93
N ASP A 236 -16.89 6.75 -17.60
CA ASP A 236 -15.63 7.01 -16.88
C ASP A 236 -15.80 6.78 -15.36
N SER A 237 -14.69 6.89 -14.62
CA SER A 237 -14.65 6.65 -13.17
C SER A 237 -15.54 7.63 -12.38
N ILE A 238 -15.72 8.87 -12.86
CA ILE A 238 -16.59 9.88 -12.23
C ILE A 238 -18.05 9.54 -12.49
N GLN A 239 -18.39 9.21 -13.74
CA GLN A 239 -19.73 8.82 -14.17
C GLN A 239 -20.19 7.54 -13.45
N PHE A 240 -19.30 6.56 -13.28
CA PHE A 240 -19.57 5.37 -12.48
C PHE A 240 -19.93 5.75 -11.04
N ASN A 241 -19.08 6.52 -10.36
CA ASN A 241 -19.35 6.94 -8.99
C ASN A 241 -20.68 7.70 -8.86
N ARG A 242 -20.99 8.61 -9.79
CA ARG A 242 -22.29 9.32 -9.83
C ARG A 242 -23.47 8.37 -10.02
N ARG A 243 -23.33 7.34 -10.85
CA ARG A 243 -24.35 6.31 -11.04
C ARG A 243 -24.54 5.49 -9.76
N ILE A 244 -23.46 5.09 -9.08
CA ILE A 244 -23.56 4.38 -7.80
C ILE A 244 -24.18 5.27 -6.72
N THR A 245 -23.82 6.56 -6.65
CA THR A 245 -24.50 7.55 -5.79
C THR A 245 -26.00 7.56 -6.04
N ARG A 246 -26.43 7.61 -7.30
CA ARG A 246 -27.84 7.61 -7.67
C ARG A 246 -28.59 6.38 -7.17
N LEU A 247 -27.97 5.21 -7.27
CA LEU A 247 -28.53 3.95 -6.76
C LEU A 247 -28.50 3.86 -5.25
N TYR A 248 -27.46 4.40 -4.62
CA TYR A 248 -27.34 4.44 -3.16
C TYR A 248 -28.46 5.27 -2.53
N PHE A 249 -28.80 6.44 -3.10
CA PHE A 249 -29.96 7.23 -2.67
C PHE A 249 -31.28 6.48 -2.91
N GLY A 250 -31.39 5.77 -4.04
CA GLY A 250 -32.53 4.90 -4.30
C GLY A 250 -32.67 3.80 -3.24
N LYS A 251 -31.56 3.22 -2.79
CA LYS A 251 -31.51 2.24 -1.70
C LYS A 251 -31.88 2.85 -0.34
N LEU A 252 -31.38 4.04 -0.01
CA LEU A 252 -31.76 4.74 1.23
C LEU A 252 -33.25 5.08 1.26
N GLN A 253 -33.81 5.52 0.12
CA GLN A 253 -35.24 5.76 -0.02
C GLN A 253 -36.05 4.46 0.20
N GLU A 254 -35.59 3.34 -0.35
CA GLU A 254 -36.23 2.03 -0.15
C GLU A 254 -36.20 1.61 1.33
N ILE A 255 -35.08 1.83 2.01
CA ILE A 255 -34.95 1.54 3.44
C ILE A 255 -35.92 2.41 4.25
N LEU A 256 -36.01 3.71 3.95
CA LEU A 256 -36.96 4.62 4.59
C LEU A 256 -38.42 4.23 4.36
N LEU A 257 -38.73 3.62 3.22
CA LEU A 257 -40.05 3.14 2.85
C LEU A 257 -40.43 1.86 3.61
N GLU A 258 -39.56 0.86 3.54
CA GLU A 258 -39.87 -0.50 4.01
C GLU A 258 -39.61 -0.69 5.50
N LYS A 259 -38.58 -0.03 6.04
CA LYS A 259 -38.02 -0.32 7.35
C LYS A 259 -38.21 0.84 8.32
N SER A 260 -38.70 0.52 9.51
CA SER A 260 -38.89 1.50 10.59
C SER A 260 -37.75 1.48 11.61
N ASN A 261 -37.12 0.32 11.80
CA ASN A 261 -36.17 0.07 12.90
C ASN A 261 -34.82 -0.41 12.37
N ILE A 262 -33.71 0.06 12.94
CA ILE A 262 -32.35 -0.29 12.53
C ILE A 262 -32.09 -1.81 12.63
N LYS A 263 -32.75 -2.49 13.57
CA LYS A 263 -32.67 -3.96 13.74
C LYS A 263 -33.29 -4.73 12.57
N GLU A 264 -34.14 -4.11 11.76
CA GLU A 264 -34.68 -4.69 10.52
C GLU A 264 -33.65 -4.67 9.37
N ILE A 265 -32.53 -3.96 9.54
CA ILE A 265 -31.41 -3.98 8.60
C ILE A 265 -30.57 -5.24 8.87
N GLN A 266 -30.81 -6.28 8.08
CA GLN A 266 -30.01 -7.50 8.10
C GLN A 266 -28.54 -7.20 7.74
N LEU A 267 -27.61 -7.88 8.40
CA LEU A 267 -26.17 -7.82 8.09
C LEU A 267 -25.86 -8.58 6.79
N ILE A 268 -26.10 -7.93 5.66
CA ILE A 268 -25.83 -8.46 4.31
C ILE A 268 -24.60 -7.76 3.75
N PHE A 269 -23.57 -8.56 3.45
CA PHE A 269 -22.30 -8.05 2.93
C PHE A 269 -22.27 -7.89 1.40
N GLY A 270 -23.07 -8.65 0.66
CA GLY A 270 -23.09 -8.60 -0.81
C GLY A 270 -24.30 -7.85 -1.36
N ASN A 271 -24.08 -6.70 -1.98
CA ASN A 271 -25.11 -5.99 -2.73
C ASN A 271 -25.53 -6.78 -3.98
N LYS A 272 -26.79 -6.65 -4.36
CA LYS A 272 -27.37 -7.23 -5.57
C LYS A 272 -28.01 -6.13 -6.41
N LEU A 273 -28.11 -6.38 -7.72
CA LEU A 273 -28.87 -5.51 -8.61
C LEU A 273 -30.33 -5.43 -8.16
N ASN A 274 -30.84 -4.21 -8.02
CA ASN A 274 -32.24 -3.96 -7.71
C ASN A 274 -32.75 -2.81 -8.58
N ASN A 275 -33.76 -3.12 -9.41
CA ASN A 275 -34.35 -2.15 -10.33
C ASN A 275 -35.08 -1.03 -9.60
N GLN A 276 -35.58 -1.28 -8.40
CA GLN A 276 -36.30 -0.28 -7.60
C GLN A 276 -35.40 0.92 -7.25
N TYR A 277 -34.09 0.70 -7.09
CA TYR A 277 -33.14 1.78 -6.81
C TYR A 277 -33.02 2.80 -7.95
N TYR A 278 -33.31 2.39 -9.19
CA TYR A 278 -33.35 3.30 -10.35
C TYR A 278 -34.65 4.10 -10.40
N ILE A 279 -35.75 3.56 -9.87
CA ILE A 279 -37.08 4.19 -9.88
C ILE A 279 -37.16 5.27 -8.80
N ASN A 280 -36.67 4.95 -7.59
CA ASN A 280 -36.59 5.87 -6.46
C ASN A 280 -35.78 7.11 -6.85
N ASN A 281 -36.22 8.33 -6.51
CA ASN A 281 -35.68 9.61 -7.00
C ASN A 281 -35.26 10.60 -5.90
N LEU A 282 -34.90 10.08 -4.73
CA LEU A 282 -34.47 10.89 -3.59
C LEU A 282 -33.27 11.79 -3.93
N LEU A 283 -32.30 11.31 -4.72
CA LEU A 283 -31.14 12.12 -5.10
C LEU A 283 -31.57 13.39 -5.84
N GLU A 284 -32.43 13.28 -6.84
CA GLU A 284 -32.91 14.43 -7.61
C GLU A 284 -33.64 15.44 -6.74
N LYS A 285 -34.51 14.99 -5.83
CA LYS A 285 -35.23 15.86 -4.90
C LYS A 285 -34.26 16.65 -4.00
N ILE A 286 -33.26 15.98 -3.43
CA ILE A 286 -32.25 16.62 -2.57
C ILE A 286 -31.33 17.55 -3.37
N ASP A 287 -30.89 17.13 -4.55
CA ASP A 287 -30.08 17.96 -5.45
C ASP A 287 -30.82 19.25 -5.82
N ASP A 288 -32.11 19.17 -6.17
CA ASP A 288 -32.93 20.33 -6.53
C ASP A 288 -33.07 21.33 -5.39
N ILE A 289 -33.09 20.85 -4.13
CA ILE A 289 -33.05 21.71 -2.93
C ILE A 289 -31.66 22.35 -2.79
N SER A 290 -30.59 21.55 -2.89
CA SER A 290 -29.20 21.99 -2.69
C SER A 290 -28.70 22.99 -3.74
N ASN A 291 -29.36 23.09 -4.89
CA ASN A 291 -28.98 24.00 -5.98
C ASN A 291 -29.69 25.36 -5.92
N ARG A 292 -30.56 25.58 -4.92
CA ARG A 292 -31.34 26.82 -4.82
C ARG A 292 -30.73 27.77 -3.79
N THR A 293 -30.59 29.03 -4.19
CA THR A 293 -30.33 30.13 -3.26
C THR A 293 -31.65 30.69 -2.72
N TYR A 294 -31.59 31.33 -1.56
CA TYR A 294 -32.68 32.13 -1.01
C TYR A 294 -32.10 33.47 -0.58
N GLU A 295 -32.65 34.58 -1.10
CA GLU A 295 -32.15 35.94 -0.84
C GLU A 295 -30.64 36.14 -1.17
N GLY A 296 -30.09 35.29 -2.04
CA GLY A 296 -28.66 35.29 -2.41
C GLY A 296 -27.81 34.30 -1.60
N ASP A 297 -28.33 33.82 -0.47
CA ASP A 297 -27.61 32.93 0.43
C ASP A 297 -27.65 31.47 -0.01
N SER A 298 -26.54 30.79 0.24
CA SER A 298 -26.37 29.36 -0.05
C SER A 298 -27.27 28.50 0.85
N PRO A 299 -27.73 27.33 0.39
CA PRO A 299 -28.56 26.45 1.19
C PRO A 299 -27.78 25.87 2.37
N PHE A 300 -28.13 26.33 3.57
CA PHE A 300 -27.74 25.74 4.84
C PHE A 300 -28.98 25.28 5.59
N GLY A 301 -28.80 24.29 6.46
CA GLY A 301 -29.88 23.72 7.26
C GLY A 301 -29.99 22.22 7.06
N SER A 302 -30.99 21.58 7.69
CA SER A 302 -31.06 20.12 7.68
C SER A 302 -32.47 19.58 7.61
N ILE A 303 -32.62 18.45 6.89
CA ILE A 303 -33.84 17.66 6.84
C ILE A 303 -33.60 16.34 7.54
N LEU A 304 -34.53 15.95 8.40
CA LEU A 304 -34.51 14.73 9.16
C LEU A 304 -35.60 13.79 8.65
N PHE A 305 -35.17 12.63 8.16
CA PHE A 305 -36.02 11.63 7.54
C PHE A 305 -36.35 10.50 8.50
N LEU A 306 -37.66 10.22 8.64
CA LEU A 306 -38.19 9.07 9.36
C LEU A 306 -39.14 8.26 8.48
N ASN A 307 -39.32 6.99 8.81
CA ASN A 307 -40.35 6.17 8.18
C ASN A 307 -41.74 6.77 8.46
N SER A 308 -42.61 6.79 7.45
CA SER A 308 -43.95 7.41 7.56
C SER A 308 -44.83 6.75 8.63
N ARG A 309 -44.62 5.46 8.92
CA ARG A 309 -45.31 4.75 10.01
C ARG A 309 -44.93 5.28 11.38
N VAL A 310 -43.67 5.70 11.56
CA VAL A 310 -43.18 6.29 12.81
C VAL A 310 -43.81 7.68 13.01
N LEU A 311 -43.81 8.50 11.96
CA LEU A 311 -44.39 9.86 12.00
C LEU A 311 -45.91 9.87 12.22
N LYS A 312 -46.61 8.83 11.76
CA LYS A 312 -48.06 8.69 11.90
C LYS A 312 -48.47 7.88 13.14
N SER A 313 -47.51 7.38 13.92
CA SER A 313 -47.80 6.59 15.13
C SER A 313 -48.20 7.47 16.31
N ASP A 314 -48.92 6.88 17.27
CA ASP A 314 -49.29 7.54 18.53
C ASP A 314 -48.07 7.86 19.40
N VAL A 315 -46.98 7.10 19.25
CA VAL A 315 -45.69 7.31 19.92
C VAL A 315 -44.71 7.96 18.94
N ASN A 316 -45.08 9.13 18.45
CA ASN A 316 -44.23 9.89 17.53
C ASN A 316 -43.02 10.48 18.30
N PRO A 317 -41.77 10.13 17.92
CA PRO A 317 -40.58 10.62 18.58
C PRO A 317 -40.25 12.09 18.24
N VAL A 318 -41.12 12.81 17.53
CA VAL A 318 -40.93 14.20 17.12
C VAL A 318 -41.77 15.13 17.98
N ASP A 319 -41.09 16.06 18.66
CA ASP A 319 -41.70 17.22 19.28
C ASP A 319 -41.78 18.36 18.25
N TYR A 320 -42.96 18.54 17.66
CA TYR A 320 -43.16 19.56 16.62
C TYR A 320 -43.24 20.96 17.24
N THR A 321 -42.28 21.80 16.88
CA THR A 321 -42.36 23.24 17.13
C THR A 321 -43.38 23.88 16.20
N ILE A 322 -43.40 23.45 14.93
CA ILE A 322 -44.39 23.83 13.93
C ILE A 322 -44.81 22.57 13.20
N LYS A 323 -46.09 22.21 13.25
CA LYS A 323 -46.65 21.09 12.49
C LYS A 323 -47.51 21.62 11.35
N PHE A 324 -47.29 21.13 10.13
CA PHE A 324 -48.10 21.49 8.98
C PHE A 324 -49.44 20.76 9.01
N GLN A 325 -50.45 21.36 8.39
CA GLN A 325 -51.79 20.79 8.31
C GLN A 325 -51.75 19.51 7.47
N SER A 326 -52.45 18.47 7.91
CA SER A 326 -52.36 17.13 7.31
C SER A 326 -52.82 17.08 5.84
N ASP A 327 -53.67 18.01 5.44
CA ASP A 327 -54.22 18.20 4.10
C ASP A 327 -53.41 19.16 3.22
N ASP A 328 -52.39 19.83 3.78
CA ASP A 328 -51.52 20.79 3.09
C ASP A 328 -50.03 20.56 3.44
N LEU A 329 -49.63 19.28 3.46
CA LEU A 329 -48.23 18.90 3.62
C LEU A 329 -47.41 19.30 2.39
N ILE A 330 -46.14 19.65 2.61
CA ILE A 330 -45.25 20.09 1.54
C ILE A 330 -44.59 18.88 0.91
N ALA A 331 -44.79 18.69 -0.39
CA ALA A 331 -44.13 17.61 -1.12
C ALA A 331 -42.61 17.85 -1.21
N LEU A 332 -41.82 16.79 -1.04
CA LEU A 332 -40.35 16.83 -1.03
C LEU A 332 -39.75 17.32 -2.37
N ASN A 333 -40.54 17.31 -3.45
CA ASN A 333 -40.15 17.87 -4.75
C ASN A 333 -40.39 19.39 -4.87
N ASP A 334 -41.07 20.06 -3.91
CA ASP A 334 -41.19 21.51 -3.87
C ASP A 334 -39.91 22.15 -3.30
N ALA A 335 -38.82 22.00 -4.06
CA ALA A 335 -37.51 22.48 -3.67
C ALA A 335 -37.49 24.00 -3.41
N LYS A 336 -38.39 24.77 -4.03
CA LYS A 336 -38.47 26.23 -3.83
C LYS A 336 -38.99 26.56 -2.45
N LEU A 337 -40.08 25.92 -2.01
CA LEU A 337 -40.63 26.16 -0.68
C LEU A 337 -39.73 25.58 0.41
N ILE A 338 -39.22 24.36 0.21
CA ILE A 338 -38.32 23.69 1.17
C ILE A 338 -37.07 24.53 1.41
N ARG A 339 -36.47 25.09 0.34
CA ARG A 339 -35.33 25.98 0.47
C ARG A 339 -35.61 27.15 1.42
N LYS A 340 -36.79 27.77 1.36
CA LYS A 340 -37.16 28.86 2.30
C LYS A 340 -37.23 28.36 3.73
N LEU A 341 -37.79 27.16 3.92
CA LEU A 341 -38.00 26.57 5.25
C LEU A 341 -36.68 26.12 5.91
N LEU A 342 -35.65 25.82 5.13
CA LEU A 342 -34.33 25.48 5.67
C LEU A 342 -33.73 26.60 6.54
N GLU A 343 -34.07 27.87 6.26
CA GLU A 343 -33.66 29.04 7.07
C GLU A 343 -34.17 28.99 8.52
N LEU A 344 -35.19 28.18 8.80
CA LEU A 344 -35.76 28.00 10.12
C LEU A 344 -35.08 26.89 10.94
N THR A 345 -34.22 26.09 10.30
CA THR A 345 -33.55 24.95 10.94
C THR A 345 -32.31 25.39 11.72
N ASN A 346 -31.96 24.64 12.76
CA ASN A 346 -30.79 24.90 13.58
C ASN A 346 -30.26 23.61 14.20
N ASN A 347 -29.11 23.13 13.71
CA ASN A 347 -28.51 21.88 14.17
C ASN A 347 -28.02 21.95 15.62
N GLU A 348 -27.55 23.11 16.10
CA GLU A 348 -27.09 23.29 17.50
C GLU A 348 -28.24 23.19 18.51
N LYS A 349 -29.47 23.43 18.05
CA LYS A 349 -30.68 23.39 18.88
C LYS A 349 -31.57 22.17 18.57
N ASP A 350 -31.05 21.22 17.80
CA ASP A 350 -31.73 20.02 17.30
C ASP A 350 -33.07 20.31 16.59
N LEU A 351 -33.13 21.43 15.85
CA LEU A 351 -34.34 21.87 15.16
C LEU A 351 -34.24 21.60 13.66
N TYR A 352 -35.06 20.68 13.16
CA TYR A 352 -34.95 20.15 11.79
C TYR A 352 -36.27 20.22 11.04
N LEU A 353 -36.21 20.25 9.71
CA LEU A 353 -37.38 19.91 8.90
C LEU A 353 -37.61 18.40 8.98
N ILE A 354 -38.83 18.01 9.36
CA ILE A 354 -39.19 16.61 9.59
C ILE A 354 -39.89 16.08 8.35
N SER A 355 -39.34 15.04 7.74
CA SER A 355 -39.81 14.50 6.46
C SER A 355 -39.93 12.98 6.52
N ASP A 356 -40.82 12.41 5.70
CA ASP A 356 -40.60 11.07 5.17
C ASP A 356 -39.97 11.17 3.77
N HIS A 357 -40.01 10.10 2.97
CA HIS A 357 -39.46 10.06 1.62
C HIS A 357 -40.28 10.87 0.57
N GLU A 358 -41.47 11.35 0.94
CA GLU A 358 -42.42 12.03 0.05
C GLU A 358 -42.82 13.43 0.53
N MET A 359 -43.06 13.62 1.82
CA MET A 359 -43.69 14.83 2.39
C MET A 359 -42.94 15.36 3.61
N ILE A 360 -42.90 16.68 3.76
CA ILE A 360 -42.46 17.39 4.95
C ILE A 360 -43.66 17.66 5.86
N TYR A 361 -43.52 17.26 7.13
CA TYR A 361 -44.56 17.35 8.16
C TYR A 361 -44.48 18.61 9.02
N GLY A 362 -43.33 19.27 9.05
CA GLY A 362 -43.12 20.47 9.84
C GLY A 362 -41.68 20.66 10.31
N LEU A 363 -41.51 21.53 11.31
CA LEU A 363 -40.26 21.81 12.01
C LEU A 363 -40.34 21.24 13.43
N GLY A 364 -39.36 20.43 13.84
CA GLY A 364 -39.42 19.77 15.14
C GLY A 364 -38.08 19.30 15.65
N LYS A 365 -38.12 18.79 16.89
CA LYS A 365 -36.98 18.21 17.60
C LYS A 365 -37.24 16.73 17.88
N ILE A 366 -36.18 15.96 18.09
CA ILE A 366 -36.32 14.56 18.48
C ILE A 366 -36.43 14.43 19.99
N ASN A 367 -37.46 13.71 20.43
CA ASN A 367 -37.54 13.17 21.77
C ASN A 367 -36.71 11.88 21.83
N TRP A 368 -35.45 12.02 22.25
CA TRP A 368 -34.47 10.92 22.30
C TRP A 368 -34.93 9.72 23.14
N ASN A 369 -35.77 9.96 24.15
CA ASN A 369 -36.32 8.88 25.00
C ASN A 369 -37.37 8.02 24.29
N GLN A 370 -37.95 8.51 23.18
CA GLN A 370 -39.00 7.83 22.42
C GLN A 370 -38.51 7.30 21.06
N LEU A 371 -37.30 7.69 20.63
CA LEU A 371 -36.74 7.30 19.34
C LEU A 371 -36.52 5.77 19.25
N ASN A 372 -36.13 5.14 20.36
CA ASN A 372 -35.74 3.73 20.42
C ASN A 372 -34.74 3.39 19.31
N ASP A 373 -34.98 2.30 18.58
CA ASP A 373 -34.15 1.83 17.48
C ASP A 373 -34.62 2.36 16.11
N SER A 374 -35.39 3.45 16.04
CA SER A 374 -35.94 3.95 14.77
C SER A 374 -34.83 4.38 13.81
N ILE A 375 -35.01 4.12 12.51
CA ILE A 375 -34.06 4.57 11.49
C ILE A 375 -34.23 6.08 11.29
N LEU A 376 -33.13 6.81 11.44
CA LEU A 376 -33.09 8.25 11.33
C LEU A 376 -31.98 8.66 10.37
N PHE A 377 -32.36 9.17 9.18
CA PHE A 377 -31.39 9.76 8.25
C PHE A 377 -31.46 11.29 8.33
N ARG A 378 -30.34 11.95 8.56
CA ARG A 378 -30.25 13.40 8.53
C ARG A 378 -29.47 13.84 7.29
N ILE A 379 -30.03 14.77 6.53
CA ILE A 379 -29.34 15.43 5.42
C ILE A 379 -29.01 16.85 5.84
N ASP A 380 -27.71 17.14 5.93
CA ASP A 380 -27.19 18.47 6.24
C ASP A 380 -26.79 19.18 4.94
N PHE A 381 -27.47 20.28 4.60
CA PHE A 381 -27.07 21.16 3.52
C PHE A 381 -25.92 22.07 3.98
N ARG A 382 -24.83 22.07 3.21
CA ARG A 382 -23.56 22.75 3.54
C ARG A 382 -23.19 23.80 2.50
N GLY A 383 -24.17 24.26 1.73
CA GLY A 383 -24.02 25.22 0.66
C GLY A 383 -24.41 24.68 -0.72
N LEU A 384 -24.15 25.48 -1.75
CA LEU A 384 -24.58 25.18 -3.12
C LEU A 384 -24.01 23.85 -3.62
N SER A 385 -24.93 22.95 -4.01
CA SER A 385 -24.62 21.59 -4.48
C SER A 385 -23.79 20.75 -3.50
N LYS A 386 -23.81 21.09 -2.20
CA LYS A 386 -23.03 20.41 -1.14
C LYS A 386 -23.92 19.99 0.01
N TYR A 387 -23.89 18.71 0.35
CA TYR A 387 -24.65 18.17 1.48
C TYR A 387 -24.09 16.83 1.96
N ASN A 388 -24.37 16.50 3.22
CA ASN A 388 -23.91 15.28 3.86
C ASN A 388 -25.12 14.45 4.31
N ILE A 389 -25.02 13.13 4.20
CA ILE A 389 -26.03 12.22 4.74
C ILE A 389 -25.47 11.54 5.97
N HIS A 390 -26.26 11.53 7.02
CA HIS A 390 -25.92 10.97 8.32
C HIS A 390 -26.95 9.92 8.73
N LEU A 391 -26.48 8.85 9.36
CA LEU A 391 -27.31 7.92 10.11
C LEU A 391 -27.22 8.28 11.60
N ILE A 392 -28.34 8.65 12.19
CA ILE A 392 -28.42 8.95 13.61
C ILE A 392 -28.98 7.73 14.33
N THR A 393 -28.28 7.28 15.38
CA THR A 393 -28.69 6.17 16.24
C THR A 393 -28.47 6.53 17.70
N THR A 394 -29.04 5.75 18.61
CA THR A 394 -28.82 5.92 20.04
C THR A 394 -28.23 4.64 20.64
N LYS A 395 -27.39 4.80 21.66
CA LYS A 395 -26.82 3.70 22.42
C LYS A 395 -27.03 3.93 23.91
N GLU A 396 -27.67 2.96 24.54
CA GLU A 396 -27.80 2.95 26.00
C GLU A 396 -26.46 2.60 26.65
N THR A 397 -26.04 3.41 27.61
CA THR A 397 -24.91 3.13 28.51
C THR A 397 -25.38 3.16 29.96
N GLU A 398 -24.98 2.14 30.74
CA GLU A 398 -25.31 2.06 32.16
C GLU A 398 -24.43 3.03 32.96
N SER A 399 -25.06 3.93 33.73
CA SER A 399 -24.33 4.76 34.70
C SER A 399 -23.85 3.89 35.87
N SER A 400 -22.56 3.97 36.20
CA SER A 400 -21.95 3.27 37.34
C SER A 400 -22.40 3.80 38.71
N LYS A 401 -23.19 4.88 38.76
CA LYS A 401 -23.70 5.50 40.00
C LYS A 401 -25.19 5.23 40.16
N GLY A 402 -25.54 4.18 40.90
CA GLY A 402 -26.90 3.92 41.39
C GLY A 402 -27.10 4.39 42.83
N ARG A 403 -28.33 4.76 43.19
CA ARG A 403 -28.70 5.07 44.58
C ARG A 403 -29.82 4.17 45.07
N LEU A 404 -29.69 3.63 46.27
CA LEU A 404 -30.73 2.86 46.93
C LEU A 404 -31.68 3.81 47.66
N VAL A 405 -32.93 3.88 47.23
CA VAL A 405 -33.97 4.77 47.78
C VAL A 405 -35.06 3.92 48.41
N PHE A 406 -35.58 4.35 49.56
CA PHE A 406 -36.73 3.72 50.20
C PHE A 406 -37.98 4.54 49.90
N GLU A 407 -38.90 4.00 49.09
CA GLU A 407 -40.16 4.65 48.71
C GLU A 407 -41.31 3.65 48.92
N SER A 408 -42.40 4.09 49.56
CA SER A 408 -43.62 3.32 49.78
C SER A 408 -43.41 1.92 50.37
N GLY A 409 -42.51 1.79 51.36
CA GLY A 409 -42.21 0.52 52.02
C GLY A 409 -41.30 -0.44 51.23
N LYS A 410 -40.77 -0.03 50.07
CA LYS A 410 -39.89 -0.85 49.22
C LYS A 410 -38.50 -0.23 49.09
N LYS A 411 -37.45 -1.06 49.14
CA LYS A 411 -36.07 -0.70 48.71
C LYS A 411 -36.02 -0.71 47.18
N ILE A 412 -35.78 0.44 46.56
CA ILE A 412 -35.65 0.62 45.11
C ILE A 412 -34.23 1.08 44.80
N TYR A 413 -33.48 0.31 44.01
CA TYR A 413 -32.18 0.75 43.49
C TYR A 413 -32.41 1.52 42.18
N LYS A 414 -32.25 2.86 42.21
CA LYS A 414 -32.43 3.74 41.04
C LYS A 414 -31.08 3.92 40.36
N THR A 415 -30.97 3.51 39.10
CA THR A 415 -29.83 3.81 38.21
C THR A 415 -30.28 4.79 37.12
N SER A 416 -29.41 5.70 36.71
CA SER A 416 -29.64 6.54 35.53
C SER A 416 -29.12 5.82 34.29
N LYS A 417 -29.90 5.86 33.19
CA LYS A 417 -29.46 5.42 31.87
C LYS A 417 -29.01 6.65 31.09
N ASN A 418 -27.82 6.60 30.49
CA ASN A 418 -27.38 7.62 29.56
C ASN A 418 -27.64 7.11 28.14
N LEU A 419 -28.27 7.95 27.32
CA LEU A 419 -28.44 7.70 25.88
C LEU A 419 -27.37 8.49 25.14
N GLU A 420 -26.39 7.79 24.59
CA GLU A 420 -25.37 8.36 23.71
C GLU A 420 -25.97 8.46 22.29
N VAL A 421 -26.02 9.68 21.74
CA VAL A 421 -26.42 9.91 20.35
C VAL A 421 -25.21 9.68 19.46
N ILE A 422 -25.32 8.71 18.56
CA ILE A 422 -24.28 8.36 17.61
C ILE A 422 -24.69 8.90 16.24
N ASP A 423 -23.90 9.83 15.72
CA ASP A 423 -24.05 10.43 14.40
C ASP A 423 -22.99 9.85 13.47
N LYS A 424 -23.41 9.03 12.49
CA LYS A 424 -22.52 8.40 11.52
C LYS A 424 -22.66 9.03 10.14
N ASN A 425 -21.59 9.60 9.58
CA ASN A 425 -21.57 10.08 8.21
C ASN A 425 -21.57 8.92 7.22
N LEU A 426 -22.62 8.82 6.40
CA LEU A 426 -22.74 7.79 5.38
C LEU A 426 -21.99 8.15 4.09
N ILE A 427 -22.17 9.39 3.62
CA ILE A 427 -21.59 9.91 2.39
C ILE A 427 -21.72 11.44 2.35
N LYS A 428 -20.72 12.10 1.74
CA LYS A 428 -20.78 13.52 1.42
C LYS A 428 -20.89 13.71 -0.08
N LEU A 429 -21.74 14.63 -0.53
CA LEU A 429 -21.83 14.97 -1.94
C LEU A 429 -21.38 16.41 -2.19
N SER A 430 -20.63 16.58 -3.27
CA SER A 430 -20.24 17.88 -3.82
C SER A 430 -20.45 17.82 -5.33
N PHE A 431 -21.36 18.64 -5.86
CA PHE A 431 -21.76 18.63 -7.27
C PHE A 431 -22.05 17.21 -7.79
N LYS A 432 -22.93 16.50 -7.06
CA LYS A 432 -23.34 15.10 -7.29
C LYS A 432 -22.24 14.05 -7.16
N SER A 433 -21.02 14.46 -6.83
CA SER A 433 -19.86 13.58 -6.79
C SER A 433 -19.66 13.13 -5.35
N PRO A 434 -19.59 11.80 -5.10
CA PRO A 434 -19.45 11.27 -3.76
C PRO A 434 -18.04 11.43 -3.22
N ILE A 435 -17.96 11.75 -1.93
CA ILE A 435 -16.74 11.81 -1.15
C ILE A 435 -17.00 10.95 0.10
N ILE A 436 -16.05 10.07 0.42
CA ILE A 436 -16.08 9.26 1.64
C ILE A 436 -14.98 9.71 2.59
N GLY A 437 -15.20 9.49 3.88
CA GLY A 437 -14.24 9.79 4.92
C GLY A 437 -14.15 11.24 5.37
N GLY A 438 -13.47 11.41 6.51
CA GLY A 438 -13.21 12.68 7.16
C GLY A 438 -12.33 13.59 6.31
N GLU A 439 -12.73 14.86 6.21
CA GLU A 439 -12.12 15.91 5.40
C GLU A 439 -10.70 16.24 5.83
N GLY A 440 -9.73 15.43 5.43
CA GLY A 440 -8.31 15.72 5.68
C GLY A 440 -7.75 15.15 6.99
N TYR A 441 -8.55 15.10 8.06
CA TYR A 441 -8.16 14.74 9.42
C TYR A 441 -8.71 13.39 9.87
N THR A 442 -7.83 12.57 10.45
CA THR A 442 -8.19 11.44 11.33
C THR A 442 -7.33 11.53 12.58
N SER A 443 -7.87 11.08 13.70
CA SER A 443 -7.15 11.00 14.98
C SER A 443 -5.83 10.27 14.81
N GLU A 444 -5.82 9.12 14.13
CA GLU A 444 -4.61 8.33 13.88
C GLU A 444 -3.58 9.09 13.06
N LYS A 445 -4.00 9.88 12.06
CA LYS A 445 -3.07 10.66 11.25
C LYS A 445 -2.47 11.80 12.03
N PHE A 446 -3.28 12.47 12.85
CA PHE A 446 -2.81 13.51 13.77
C PHE A 446 -1.82 12.94 14.79
N ILE A 447 -2.20 11.84 15.44
CA ILE A 447 -1.35 11.07 16.36
C ILE A 447 -0.06 10.65 15.66
N ARG A 448 -0.13 10.10 14.44
CA ARG A 448 1.06 9.68 13.68
C ARG A 448 1.96 10.85 13.34
N LEU A 449 1.43 12.00 12.94
CA LEU A 449 2.24 13.19 12.68
C LEU A 449 2.97 13.66 13.95
N LEU A 450 2.30 13.61 15.11
CA LEU A 450 2.92 13.92 16.39
C LEU A 450 3.93 12.85 16.84
N LYS A 451 3.66 11.55 16.63
CA LYS A 451 4.51 10.42 17.02
C LYS A 451 5.64 10.08 16.03
N SER A 452 5.58 10.58 14.78
CA SER A 452 6.56 10.30 13.72
C SER A 452 7.86 11.08 13.92
N GLU A 453 8.88 10.81 13.09
CA GLU A 453 10.21 11.46 13.03
C GLU A 453 10.22 13.01 13.09
N TYR A 454 9.05 13.66 12.91
CA TYR A 454 8.85 15.07 13.18
C TYR A 454 8.98 15.48 14.65
N PHE A 455 9.00 14.59 15.64
CA PHE A 455 9.39 14.89 17.02
C PHE A 455 10.27 13.72 17.51
N ASP A 456 11.40 14.01 18.17
CA ASP A 456 12.52 13.05 18.34
C ASP A 456 12.16 11.70 19.00
N GLU A 457 12.93 10.65 18.65
CA GLU A 457 12.84 9.30 19.25
C GLU A 457 13.03 9.28 20.79
N GLU A 458 13.63 10.32 21.38
CA GLU A 458 13.78 10.45 22.84
C GLU A 458 12.57 11.11 23.54
N LEU A 459 11.63 11.68 22.80
CA LEU A 459 10.41 12.24 23.37
C LEU A 459 9.34 11.16 23.42
N LYS A 460 9.23 10.51 24.59
CA LYS A 460 7.98 9.84 25.00
C LYS A 460 6.88 10.90 25.10
N ILE A 461 6.27 11.26 23.97
CA ILE A 461 5.05 12.07 23.98
C ILE A 461 4.02 11.25 24.74
N ASN A 462 3.64 11.74 25.92
CA ASN A 462 2.68 11.07 26.79
C ASN A 462 1.36 10.89 26.02
N GLU A 463 0.78 9.69 26.05
CA GLU A 463 -0.48 9.42 25.34
C GLU A 463 -1.60 10.36 25.81
N ASP A 464 -1.60 10.73 27.08
CA ASP A 464 -2.54 11.71 27.65
C ASP A 464 -2.44 13.09 26.97
N VAL A 465 -1.23 13.54 26.63
CA VAL A 465 -1.00 14.84 25.97
C VAL A 465 -1.49 14.81 24.53
N ILE A 466 -1.33 13.66 23.85
CA ILE A 466 -1.81 13.48 22.49
C ILE A 466 -3.33 13.52 22.47
N GLU A 467 -3.99 12.79 23.39
CA GLU A 467 -5.44 12.81 23.53
C GLU A 467 -5.95 14.22 23.83
N TYR A 468 -5.26 14.95 24.70
CA TYR A 468 -5.58 16.36 24.98
C TYR A 468 -5.43 17.27 23.73
N LEU A 469 -4.31 17.18 22.99
CA LEU A 469 -4.11 17.96 21.77
C LEU A 469 -5.13 17.60 20.68
N GLU A 470 -5.57 16.34 20.64
CA GLU A 470 -6.66 15.90 19.77
C GLU A 470 -7.98 16.58 20.15
N GLN A 471 -8.32 16.61 21.44
CA GLN A 471 -9.49 17.34 21.94
C GLN A 471 -9.43 18.83 21.62
N VAL A 472 -8.25 19.46 21.68
CA VAL A 472 -8.06 20.85 21.27
C VAL A 472 -8.45 21.03 19.79
N VAL A 473 -7.97 20.18 18.89
CA VAL A 473 -8.30 20.25 17.47
C VAL A 473 -9.79 19.99 17.22
N MET A 474 -10.38 19.02 17.92
CA MET A 474 -11.82 18.73 17.83
C MET A 474 -12.68 19.92 18.27
N ASN A 475 -12.35 20.56 19.39
CA ASN A 475 -13.08 21.75 19.85
C ASN A 475 -12.84 22.95 18.93
N ALA A 476 -11.65 23.11 18.35
CA ALA A 476 -11.37 24.16 17.37
C ALA A 476 -12.20 23.99 16.08
N ARG A 477 -12.58 22.75 15.72
CA ARG A 477 -13.41 22.44 14.55
C ARG A 477 -14.86 22.93 14.68
N GLU A 478 -15.33 23.21 15.89
CA GLU A 478 -16.66 23.78 16.11
C GLU A 478 -16.78 25.25 15.65
N GLN A 479 -15.66 25.89 15.28
CA GLN A 479 -15.65 27.29 14.85
C GLN A 479 -16.33 27.48 13.48
N LYS A 480 -17.16 28.52 13.34
CA LYS A 480 -17.87 28.85 12.09
C LYS A 480 -17.02 29.62 11.07
N HIS A 481 -15.84 30.04 11.49
CA HIS A 481 -14.85 30.74 10.68
C HIS A 481 -13.56 29.94 10.64
N GLY A 482 -12.74 30.10 9.60
CA GLY A 482 -11.50 29.35 9.49
C GLY A 482 -10.54 29.69 10.63
N THR A 483 -9.87 28.69 11.19
CA THR A 483 -8.91 28.84 12.30
C THR A 483 -7.67 27.97 12.10
N MET A 484 -6.63 28.17 12.90
CA MET A 484 -5.40 27.40 12.84
C MET A 484 -4.90 27.02 14.24
N VAL A 485 -4.45 25.78 14.40
CA VAL A 485 -3.73 25.31 15.59
C VAL A 485 -2.30 25.00 15.17
N VAL A 486 -1.31 25.58 15.84
CA VAL A 486 0.12 25.36 15.59
C VAL A 486 0.72 24.62 16.76
N ILE A 487 1.49 23.58 16.49
CA ILE A 487 2.14 22.73 17.50
C ILE A 487 3.62 22.58 17.14
N THR A 488 4.51 22.98 18.03
CA THR A 488 5.98 22.84 17.89
C THR A 488 6.61 22.30 19.16
N ASP A 489 7.91 21.99 19.16
CA ASP A 489 8.60 21.67 20.40
C ASP A 489 8.68 22.91 21.31
N TYR A 490 8.88 22.69 22.62
CA TYR A 490 8.89 23.77 23.62
C TYR A 490 9.91 24.87 23.30
N GLU A 491 11.12 24.53 22.84
CA GLU A 491 12.17 25.51 22.54
C GLU A 491 11.81 26.35 21.31
N THR A 492 11.25 25.71 20.29
CA THR A 492 10.70 26.38 19.11
C THR A 492 9.57 27.32 19.49
N ALA A 493 8.59 26.88 20.30
CA ALA A 493 7.48 27.73 20.74
C ALA A 493 7.98 29.00 21.46
N VAL A 494 8.88 28.84 22.43
CA VAL A 494 9.45 29.97 23.19
C VAL A 494 10.27 30.91 22.29
N SER A 495 11.04 30.37 21.34
CA SER A 495 11.86 31.19 20.44
C SER A 495 11.03 31.93 19.39
N GLU A 496 10.03 31.30 18.78
CA GLU A 496 9.19 31.89 17.76
C GLU A 496 8.26 32.96 18.35
N LEU A 497 7.70 32.73 19.53
CA LEU A 497 6.80 33.71 20.16
C LEU A 497 7.52 34.93 20.74
N LYS A 498 8.85 34.85 20.97
CA LYS A 498 9.68 36.05 21.19
C LYS A 498 9.73 36.92 19.93
N THR A 499 9.87 36.30 18.76
CA THR A 499 9.93 36.97 17.46
C THR A 499 8.57 37.53 17.05
N LEU A 500 7.53 36.71 17.17
CA LEU A 500 6.14 37.01 16.79
C LEU A 500 5.38 37.80 17.86
N LYS A 501 6.05 38.32 18.89
CA LYS A 501 5.43 39.02 20.03
C LYS A 501 4.53 40.18 19.61
N LYS A 502 4.87 40.91 18.54
CA LYS A 502 4.06 42.04 18.04
C LYS A 502 2.91 41.60 17.13
N GLN A 503 2.87 40.32 16.76
CA GLN A 503 1.94 39.69 15.84
C GLN A 503 1.14 38.58 16.54
N SER A 504 1.07 38.60 17.88
CA SER A 504 0.38 37.61 18.70
C SER A 504 -0.07 38.20 20.02
N ILE A 505 -1.00 37.51 20.68
CA ILE A 505 -1.35 37.77 22.08
C ILE A 505 -0.64 36.70 22.91
N LEU A 506 0.48 37.09 23.54
CA LEU A 506 1.23 36.21 24.43
C LEU A 506 0.44 35.95 25.72
N ILE A 507 0.42 34.69 26.15
CA ILE A 507 -0.14 34.27 27.42
C ILE A 507 0.93 33.60 28.28
N GLU A 508 0.64 33.45 29.57
CA GLU A 508 1.45 32.56 30.40
C GLU A 508 1.21 31.10 29.98
N SER A 509 2.30 30.36 29.78
CA SER A 509 2.26 28.99 29.30
C SER A 509 1.41 28.11 30.22
N SER A 510 0.27 27.66 29.72
CA SER A 510 -0.75 26.96 30.53
C SER A 510 -1.51 25.94 29.70
N GLU A 511 -2.02 24.91 30.37
CA GLU A 511 -2.98 23.98 29.80
C GLU A 511 -4.36 24.65 29.77
N ILE A 512 -5.06 24.49 28.65
CA ILE A 512 -6.35 25.13 28.40
C ILE A 512 -7.43 24.07 28.42
N ILE A 513 -8.48 24.31 29.19
CA ILE A 513 -9.67 23.46 29.20
C ILE A 513 -10.25 23.39 27.76
N PRO A 514 -10.34 22.19 27.13
CA PRO A 514 -10.68 22.06 25.70
C PRO A 514 -11.98 22.76 25.27
N GLU A 515 -12.99 22.80 26.14
CA GLU A 515 -14.28 23.45 25.89
C GLU A 515 -14.16 24.97 25.64
N TYR A 516 -13.05 25.58 26.08
CA TYR A 516 -12.78 27.00 25.85
C TYR A 516 -12.06 27.30 24.53
N ILE A 517 -11.54 26.27 23.84
CA ILE A 517 -10.79 26.44 22.59
C ILE A 517 -11.64 27.11 21.51
N LYS A 518 -12.93 26.79 21.40
CA LYS A 518 -13.83 27.43 20.43
C LYS A 518 -13.97 28.95 20.62
N PHE A 519 -13.81 29.44 21.85
CA PHE A 519 -13.83 30.88 22.13
C PHE A 519 -12.49 31.53 21.84
N LEU A 520 -11.38 30.85 22.16
CA LEU A 520 -10.05 31.39 21.89
C LEU A 520 -9.75 31.47 20.39
N THR A 521 -10.20 30.47 19.64
CA THR A 521 -10.06 30.40 18.18
C THR A 521 -10.98 31.33 17.41
N SER A 522 -11.87 32.08 18.08
CA SER A 522 -12.66 33.13 17.42
C SER A 522 -11.85 34.39 17.10
N ILE A 523 -10.66 34.53 17.71
CA ILE A 523 -9.69 35.56 17.38
C ILE A 523 -8.99 35.15 16.08
N ASP A 524 -8.88 36.07 15.13
CA ASP A 524 -8.22 35.80 13.86
C ASP A 524 -6.71 35.53 14.06
N GLY A 525 -6.19 34.56 13.31
CA GLY A 525 -4.85 34.00 13.49
C GLY A 525 -4.86 32.59 14.07
N ALA A 526 -3.68 32.12 14.48
CA ALA A 526 -3.49 30.78 15.02
C ALA A 526 -3.47 30.77 16.56
N ILE A 527 -3.88 29.65 17.16
CA ILE A 527 -3.54 29.32 18.55
C ILE A 527 -2.28 28.45 18.56
N TYR A 528 -1.34 28.74 19.47
CA TYR A 528 0.01 28.18 19.45
C TYR A 528 0.26 27.33 20.69
N PHE A 529 0.47 26.04 20.48
CA PHE A 529 0.76 25.02 21.48
C PHE A 529 2.18 24.47 21.34
N ASP A 530 2.70 23.88 22.41
CA ASP A 530 3.86 23.02 22.37
C ASP A 530 3.50 21.52 22.42
N THR A 531 4.48 20.65 22.19
CA THR A 531 4.36 19.19 22.29
C THR A 531 4.06 18.66 23.70
N ASN A 532 4.07 19.51 24.73
CA ASN A 532 3.68 19.16 26.10
C ASN A 532 2.22 19.54 26.40
N GLY A 533 1.46 20.00 25.40
CA GLY A 533 0.06 20.40 25.56
C GLY A 533 -0.14 21.82 26.11
N LYS A 534 0.92 22.62 26.27
CA LYS A 534 0.79 23.98 26.80
C LYS A 534 0.53 24.99 25.70
N CYS A 535 -0.47 25.84 25.89
CA CYS A 535 -0.72 26.99 25.04
C CYS A 535 0.20 28.14 25.41
N HIS A 536 0.82 28.79 24.43
CA HIS A 536 1.76 29.89 24.63
C HIS A 536 1.27 31.23 24.04
N ALA A 537 0.38 31.20 23.04
CA ALA A 537 -0.19 32.40 22.45
C ALA A 537 -1.50 32.13 21.70
N ILE A 538 -2.32 33.18 21.57
CA ILE A 538 -3.56 33.20 20.78
C ILE A 538 -3.49 34.32 19.72
N GLY A 539 -4.23 34.18 18.61
CA GLY A 539 -4.27 35.17 17.53
C GLY A 539 -2.90 35.39 16.86
N VAL A 540 -2.11 34.33 16.72
CA VAL A 540 -0.76 34.40 16.14
C VAL A 540 -0.85 34.52 14.63
N ILE A 541 -0.31 35.61 14.08
CA ILE A 541 -0.15 35.78 12.64
C ILE A 541 1.19 35.15 12.24
N LEU A 542 1.10 34.04 11.51
CA LEU A 542 2.28 33.29 11.08
C LEU A 542 3.00 34.02 9.93
N ASP A 543 4.29 34.30 10.13
CA ASP A 543 5.15 34.94 9.14
C ASP A 543 5.81 33.93 8.18
N GLY A 544 6.31 34.39 7.05
CA GLY A 544 7.00 33.53 6.10
C GLY A 544 7.21 34.20 4.75
N ILE A 545 8.30 33.84 4.08
CA ILE A 545 8.70 34.44 2.80
C ILE A 545 8.00 33.72 1.66
N ALA A 546 7.42 34.46 0.72
CA ALA A 546 6.87 33.89 -0.50
C ALA A 546 8.01 33.31 -1.37
N LYS A 547 7.86 32.08 -1.86
CA LYS A 547 8.80 31.42 -2.77
C LYS A 547 8.05 30.87 -3.97
N GLU A 548 8.75 30.74 -5.10
CA GLU A 548 8.17 30.35 -6.39
C GLU A 548 7.38 29.03 -6.35
N ASN A 549 7.84 28.06 -5.54
CA ASN A 549 7.23 26.73 -5.42
C ASN A 549 6.42 26.52 -4.12
N ILE A 550 6.05 27.59 -3.39
CA ILE A 550 5.32 27.50 -2.13
C ILE A 550 4.04 28.34 -2.18
N GLY A 551 2.91 27.65 -2.09
CA GLY A 551 1.57 28.23 -2.06
C GLY A 551 0.69 27.72 -3.19
N ASP A 552 -0.61 27.96 -3.07
CA ASP A 552 -1.62 27.58 -4.05
C ASP A 552 -2.66 28.71 -4.14
N ALA A 553 -2.75 29.32 -5.32
CA ALA A 553 -3.69 30.43 -5.58
C ALA A 553 -5.16 29.98 -5.52
N SER A 554 -5.44 28.68 -5.64
CA SER A 554 -6.78 28.11 -5.47
C SER A 554 -7.19 27.95 -3.99
N ARG A 555 -6.25 28.17 -3.05
CA ARG A 555 -6.45 28.01 -1.61
C ARG A 555 -6.43 29.36 -0.86
N GLY A 556 -7.07 29.38 0.31
CA GLY A 556 -7.23 30.59 1.12
C GLY A 556 -5.94 31.12 1.76
N ALA A 557 -6.03 32.31 2.35
CA ALA A 557 -4.88 33.00 2.97
C ALA A 557 -4.23 32.20 4.12
N ARG A 558 -5.03 31.54 4.97
CA ARG A 558 -4.54 30.70 6.08
C ARG A 558 -3.70 29.52 5.59
N TYR A 559 -4.15 28.85 4.52
CA TYR A 559 -3.40 27.80 3.86
C TYR A 559 -2.03 28.28 3.38
N ASN A 560 -2.01 29.38 2.64
CA ASN A 560 -0.77 29.94 2.11
C ASN A 560 0.18 30.45 3.22
N SER A 561 -0.34 31.05 4.29
CA SER A 561 0.44 31.49 5.45
C SER A 561 1.07 30.31 6.19
N ALA A 562 0.30 29.26 6.47
CA ALA A 562 0.78 28.06 7.14
C ALA A 562 1.92 27.36 6.37
N TYR A 563 1.81 27.22 5.05
CA TYR A 563 2.87 26.60 4.23
C TYR A 563 4.16 27.42 4.23
N ARG A 564 4.07 28.75 4.15
CA ARG A 564 5.25 29.62 4.23
C ARG A 564 5.91 29.55 5.60
N TYR A 565 5.11 29.50 6.67
CA TYR A 565 5.62 29.36 8.05
C TYR A 565 6.29 28.00 8.27
N LEU A 566 5.67 26.91 7.80
CA LEU A 566 6.28 25.58 7.85
C LEU A 566 7.64 25.57 7.16
N GLU A 567 7.73 26.14 5.96
CA GLU A 567 8.97 26.14 5.17
C GLU A 567 10.05 27.02 5.82
N LYS A 568 9.69 28.14 6.45
CA LYS A 568 10.59 28.93 7.31
C LYS A 568 11.17 28.07 8.44
N LEU A 569 10.32 27.32 9.16
CA LEU A 569 10.78 26.48 10.26
C LEU A 569 11.64 25.30 9.77
N LYS A 570 11.30 24.69 8.64
CA LYS A 570 12.13 23.65 8.02
C LYS A 570 13.53 24.13 7.68
N GLU A 571 13.70 25.35 7.14
CA GLU A 571 15.02 25.93 6.86
C GLU A 571 15.86 26.15 8.13
N LEU A 572 15.19 26.33 9.27
CA LEU A 572 15.82 26.43 10.58
C LEU A 572 15.98 25.06 11.28
N ASN A 573 15.68 23.97 10.57
CA ASN A 573 15.65 22.60 11.11
C ASN A 573 14.74 22.45 12.35
N LYS A 574 13.64 23.22 12.38
CA LYS A 574 12.63 23.21 13.44
C LYS A 574 11.39 22.44 13.01
N LYS A 575 10.81 21.72 13.96
CA LYS A 575 9.69 20.80 13.75
C LYS A 575 8.36 21.50 14.03
N CYS A 576 7.35 21.28 13.18
CA CYS A 576 6.07 21.98 13.27
C CYS A 576 4.94 21.19 12.63
N VAL A 577 3.82 21.11 13.36
CA VAL A 577 2.53 20.64 12.86
C VAL A 577 1.54 21.81 12.90
N ILE A 578 0.87 22.05 11.77
CA ILE A 578 -0.15 23.08 11.64
C ILE A 578 -1.44 22.41 11.22
N VAL A 579 -2.48 22.60 12.02
CA VAL A 579 -3.84 22.18 11.73
C VAL A 579 -4.60 23.39 11.21
N ILE A 580 -5.05 23.32 9.96
CA ILE A 580 -5.89 24.36 9.35
C ILE A 580 -7.32 23.87 9.33
N ILE A 581 -8.22 24.67 9.88
CA ILE A 581 -9.64 24.39 9.93
C ILE A 581 -10.32 25.44 9.04
N SER A 582 -11.04 25.00 8.01
CA SER A 582 -11.79 25.88 7.11
C SER A 582 -13.19 26.18 7.63
N GLU A 583 -13.86 27.16 7.03
CA GLU A 583 -15.22 27.57 7.41
C GLU A 583 -16.27 26.47 7.20
N ASP A 584 -16.04 25.58 6.24
CA ASP A 584 -16.88 24.41 6.00
C ASP A 584 -16.53 23.21 6.91
N GLY A 585 -15.60 23.40 7.87
CA GLY A 585 -15.23 22.39 8.86
C GLY A 585 -14.19 21.37 8.39
N MET A 586 -13.58 21.60 7.22
CA MET A 586 -12.51 20.77 6.68
C MET A 586 -11.23 21.00 7.48
N VAL A 587 -10.49 19.93 7.76
CA VAL A 587 -9.29 20.00 8.59
C VAL A 587 -8.07 19.50 7.81
N ASN A 588 -7.20 20.42 7.42
CA ASN A 588 -5.94 20.10 6.75
C ASN A 588 -4.80 20.02 7.77
N LEU A 589 -4.15 18.86 7.85
CA LEU A 589 -2.93 18.65 8.63
C LEU A 589 -1.69 18.91 7.77
N ILE A 590 -0.83 19.80 8.26
CA ILE A 590 0.45 20.18 7.66
C ILE A 590 1.57 19.82 8.64
N PRO A 591 2.71 19.23 8.21
CA PRO A 591 3.02 18.80 6.85
C PRO A 591 2.05 17.75 6.33
N GLU A 592 1.69 17.87 5.05
CA GLU A 592 0.89 16.83 4.41
C GLU A 592 1.71 15.54 4.33
N THR A 593 1.12 14.42 4.75
CA THR A 593 1.61 13.10 4.39
C THR A 593 1.69 13.02 2.88
N VAL A 594 2.90 12.80 2.35
CA VAL A 594 3.13 12.68 0.90
C VAL A 594 2.21 11.57 0.39
N ASN A 595 1.24 11.92 -0.45
CA ASN A 595 0.37 10.91 -1.05
C ASN A 595 1.16 10.13 -2.11
N GLU A 596 0.66 8.94 -2.45
CA GLU A 596 1.30 8.04 -3.39
C GLU A 596 1.65 8.72 -4.73
N GLU A 597 0.74 9.56 -5.27
CA GLU A 597 0.96 10.28 -6.53
C GLU A 597 2.14 11.27 -6.45
N LYS A 598 2.27 12.02 -5.35
CA LYS A 598 3.43 12.89 -5.13
C LYS A 598 4.72 12.08 -4.98
N ILE A 599 4.68 10.90 -4.34
CA ILE A 599 5.84 10.00 -4.25
C ILE A 599 6.28 9.57 -5.65
N TYR A 600 5.36 9.12 -6.51
CA TYR A 600 5.68 8.76 -7.89
C TYR A 600 6.25 9.94 -8.68
N ALA A 601 5.67 11.14 -8.54
CA ALA A 601 6.17 12.33 -9.20
C ALA A 601 7.60 12.70 -8.76
N LEU A 602 7.90 12.60 -7.46
CA LEU A 602 9.24 12.82 -6.91
C LEU A 602 10.25 11.79 -7.45
N PHE A 603 9.88 10.51 -7.50
CA PHE A 603 10.73 9.48 -8.10
C PHE A 603 10.98 9.71 -9.59
N GLN A 604 9.97 10.17 -10.34
CA GLN A 604 10.14 10.50 -11.75
C GLN A 604 11.09 11.69 -11.93
N GLN A 605 10.89 12.76 -11.17
CA GLN A 605 11.81 13.91 -11.15
C GLN A 605 13.24 13.48 -10.80
N LEU A 606 13.41 12.62 -9.79
CA LEU A 606 14.70 12.08 -9.42
C LEU A 606 15.36 11.32 -10.59
N ILE A 607 14.61 10.43 -11.26
CA ILE A 607 15.12 9.67 -12.41
C ILE A 607 15.53 10.60 -13.55
N ASP A 608 14.73 11.63 -13.84
CA ASP A 608 15.00 12.58 -14.91
C ASP A 608 16.28 13.39 -14.59
N LEU A 609 16.44 13.86 -13.35
CA LEU A 609 17.67 14.54 -12.89
C LEU A 609 18.91 13.64 -12.96
N ILE A 610 18.80 12.37 -12.57
CA ILE A 610 19.91 11.40 -12.67
C ILE A 610 20.30 11.14 -14.14
N LYS A 611 19.31 11.15 -15.05
CA LYS A 611 19.56 10.95 -16.49
C LYS A 611 20.21 12.16 -17.15
N GLU A 612 19.77 13.37 -16.81
CA GLU A 612 20.20 14.64 -17.44
C GLU A 612 21.66 15.04 -17.12
N ASP A 613 22.26 14.54 -16.04
CA ASP A 613 23.71 14.69 -15.75
C ASP A 613 24.20 16.16 -15.74
N ASN A 614 23.38 17.06 -15.19
CA ASN A 614 23.67 18.51 -15.13
C ASN A 614 24.25 18.91 -13.77
N GLU A 615 25.39 19.62 -13.72
CA GLU A 615 26.03 20.10 -12.48
C GLU A 615 25.13 20.98 -11.59
N LYS A 616 24.11 21.63 -12.17
CA LYS A 616 23.14 22.45 -11.44
C LYS A 616 22.03 21.65 -10.75
N ALA A 617 21.89 20.35 -11.05
CA ALA A 617 20.85 19.48 -10.50
C ALA A 617 21.15 19.00 -9.07
N GLY A 618 22.40 19.09 -8.60
CA GLY A 618 22.85 18.53 -7.31
C GLY A 618 22.01 18.95 -6.09
N PRO A 619 21.70 20.25 -5.89
CA PRO A 619 20.89 20.69 -4.75
C PRO A 619 19.45 20.16 -4.78
N GLU A 620 18.83 20.13 -5.95
CA GLU A 620 17.46 19.65 -6.13
C GLU A 620 17.39 18.13 -5.98
N LEU A 621 18.37 17.41 -6.54
CA LEU A 621 18.53 15.97 -6.38
C LEU A 621 18.66 15.62 -4.89
N ASN A 622 19.59 16.23 -4.15
CA ASN A 622 19.79 15.96 -2.72
C ASN A 622 18.52 16.24 -1.89
N LYS A 623 17.76 17.28 -2.25
CA LYS A 623 16.48 17.58 -1.60
C LYS A 623 15.45 16.47 -1.83
N ILE A 624 15.30 16.00 -3.07
CA ILE A 624 14.36 14.91 -3.40
C ILE A 624 14.80 13.60 -2.74
N GLU A 625 16.11 13.27 -2.79
CA GLU A 625 16.65 12.08 -2.13
C GLU A 625 16.36 12.08 -0.64
N GLY A 626 16.57 13.21 0.06
CA GLY A 626 16.27 13.32 1.49
C GLY A 626 14.80 13.06 1.83
N ILE A 627 13.87 13.51 0.99
CA ILE A 627 12.43 13.26 1.19
C ILE A 627 12.10 11.77 1.00
N LEU A 628 12.68 11.14 -0.02
CA LEU A 628 12.38 9.74 -0.36
C LEU A 628 13.06 8.76 0.60
N MET A 629 14.32 9.00 0.98
CA MET A 629 15.08 8.11 1.84
C MET A 629 14.60 8.11 3.30
N ASN A 630 13.98 9.19 3.75
CA ASN A 630 13.43 9.29 5.11
C ASN A 630 11.96 8.81 5.19
N ASN A 631 11.38 8.28 4.11
CA ASN A 631 9.98 7.84 4.11
C ASN A 631 9.88 6.31 4.03
N ASP A 632 9.57 5.69 5.17
CA ASP A 632 9.43 4.23 5.28
C ASP A 632 8.12 3.68 4.72
N ASN A 633 7.15 4.54 4.38
CA ASN A 633 5.86 4.13 3.81
C ASN A 633 5.85 4.07 2.28
N ILE A 634 7.03 4.09 1.64
CA ILE A 634 7.19 4.00 0.20
C ILE A 634 7.25 2.55 -0.26
N ASP A 635 6.60 2.25 -1.38
CA ASP A 635 6.69 0.94 -2.02
C ASP A 635 8.14 0.62 -2.42
N TYR A 636 8.68 -0.44 -1.81
CA TYR A 636 10.08 -0.84 -1.90
C TYR A 636 10.64 -0.98 -3.33
N HIS A 637 9.81 -1.39 -4.30
CA HIS A 637 10.25 -1.61 -5.68
C HIS A 637 10.62 -0.33 -6.41
N LEU A 638 10.16 0.84 -5.94
CA LEU A 638 10.55 2.13 -6.52
C LEU A 638 12.03 2.41 -6.26
N PHE A 639 12.54 2.08 -5.06
CA PHE A 639 13.96 2.18 -4.75
C PHE A 639 14.79 1.21 -5.61
N PHE A 640 14.32 -0.02 -5.84
CA PHE A 640 15.01 -0.95 -6.75
C PHE A 640 15.13 -0.40 -8.17
N LYS A 641 14.11 0.31 -8.66
CA LYS A 641 14.15 0.94 -9.98
C LYS A 641 15.19 2.05 -10.05
N VAL A 642 15.28 2.90 -9.04
CA VAL A 642 16.32 3.95 -8.99
C VAL A 642 17.72 3.32 -8.88
N ALA A 643 17.87 2.24 -8.11
CA ALA A 643 19.13 1.49 -8.04
C ALA A 643 19.56 0.89 -9.40
N GLU A 644 18.61 0.45 -10.24
CA GLU A 644 18.87 0.04 -11.63
C GLU A 644 19.42 1.19 -12.48
N ILE A 645 18.87 2.40 -12.33
CA ILE A 645 19.35 3.59 -13.04
C ILE A 645 20.77 3.97 -12.60
N TYR A 646 21.04 4.04 -11.29
CA TYR A 646 22.37 4.38 -10.77
C TYR A 646 23.43 3.35 -11.18
N ARG A 647 23.10 2.05 -11.19
CA ARG A 647 24.02 1.02 -11.68
C ARG A 647 24.36 1.22 -13.15
N GLY A 648 23.38 1.60 -13.98
CA GLY A 648 23.60 1.91 -15.39
C GLY A 648 24.51 3.13 -15.65
N LYS A 649 24.75 3.97 -14.64
CA LYS A 649 25.68 5.11 -14.63
C LYS A 649 26.99 4.79 -13.89
N ASP A 650 27.27 3.51 -13.61
CA ASP A 650 28.43 3.05 -12.82
C ASP A 650 28.52 3.68 -11.41
N SER A 651 27.42 4.21 -10.90
CA SER A 651 27.33 4.81 -9.56
C SER A 651 26.95 3.74 -8.53
N TYR A 652 27.86 2.79 -8.30
CA TYR A 652 27.60 1.59 -7.51
C TYR A 652 27.20 1.87 -6.06
N GLU A 653 27.83 2.85 -5.39
CA GLU A 653 27.52 3.19 -3.99
C GLU A 653 26.07 3.64 -3.83
N LYS A 654 25.63 4.58 -4.68
CA LYS A 654 24.23 5.03 -4.73
C LYS A 654 23.29 3.90 -5.09
N ALA A 655 23.65 3.08 -6.07
CA ALA A 655 22.83 1.91 -6.42
C ALA A 655 22.64 0.97 -5.22
N ILE A 656 23.70 0.71 -4.45
CA ILE A 656 23.64 -0.15 -3.25
C ILE A 656 22.77 0.50 -2.18
N GLU A 657 22.95 1.80 -1.92
CA GLU A 657 22.19 2.58 -0.93
C GLU A 657 20.67 2.46 -1.19
N TYR A 658 20.23 2.75 -2.42
CA TYR A 658 18.83 2.62 -2.80
C TYR A 658 18.33 1.18 -2.70
N TYR A 659 19.14 0.20 -3.10
CA TYR A 659 18.73 -1.19 -3.04
C TYR A 659 18.55 -1.69 -1.60
N GLU A 660 19.49 -1.36 -0.72
CA GLU A 660 19.40 -1.68 0.71
C GLU A 660 18.21 -0.98 1.36
N LYS A 661 17.93 0.29 1.02
CA LYS A 661 16.73 1.00 1.49
C LYS A 661 15.46 0.28 1.05
N GLY A 662 15.37 -0.13 -0.22
CA GLY A 662 14.24 -0.92 -0.72
C GLY A 662 14.05 -2.22 0.08
N LEU A 663 15.13 -2.94 0.39
CA LEU A 663 15.04 -4.15 1.22
C LEU A 663 14.60 -3.85 2.66
N ALA A 664 15.02 -2.73 3.23
CA ALA A 664 14.64 -2.32 4.59
C ALA A 664 13.14 -1.99 4.70
N VAL A 665 12.59 -1.25 3.73
CA VAL A 665 11.17 -0.83 3.75
C VAL A 665 10.21 -1.89 3.21
N ALA A 666 10.73 -2.99 2.64
CA ALA A 666 9.89 -4.07 2.12
C ALA A 666 8.98 -4.68 3.19
N GLY A 667 9.39 -4.66 4.47
CA GLY A 667 8.59 -5.16 5.58
C GLY A 667 8.18 -6.63 5.39
N ARG A 668 6.87 -6.89 5.31
CA ARG A 668 6.30 -8.24 5.10
C ARG A 668 6.27 -8.68 3.63
N ASN A 669 6.59 -7.78 2.70
CA ASN A 669 6.55 -8.09 1.28
C ASN A 669 7.58 -9.16 0.92
N THR A 670 7.17 -10.07 0.03
CA THR A 670 8.02 -11.11 -0.51
C THR A 670 9.05 -10.49 -1.45
N ILE A 671 10.33 -10.69 -1.12
CA ILE A 671 11.46 -10.33 -1.96
C ILE A 671 11.89 -11.55 -2.75
N PHE A 672 11.71 -11.50 -4.06
CA PHE A 672 12.07 -12.59 -4.98
C PHE A 672 13.57 -12.80 -5.10
N VAL A 673 13.98 -14.01 -5.49
CA VAL A 673 15.37 -14.38 -5.79
C VAL A 673 16.03 -13.42 -6.79
N LYS A 674 15.30 -12.97 -7.82
CA LYS A 674 15.81 -11.97 -8.79
C LYS A 674 16.36 -10.71 -8.12
N ASN A 675 15.77 -10.30 -7.00
CA ASN A 675 16.15 -9.10 -6.27
C ASN A 675 17.44 -9.33 -5.46
N TYR A 676 17.53 -10.45 -4.74
CA TYR A 676 18.77 -10.81 -4.04
C TYR A 676 19.93 -11.05 -5.00
N ARG A 677 19.67 -11.71 -6.14
CA ARG A 677 20.63 -11.84 -7.25
C ARG A 677 21.13 -10.48 -7.72
N TYR A 678 20.23 -9.52 -7.92
CA TYR A 678 20.60 -8.18 -8.35
C TYR A 678 21.55 -7.51 -7.34
N LEU A 679 21.23 -7.53 -6.04
CA LEU A 679 22.09 -6.96 -5.01
C LEU A 679 23.45 -7.67 -4.91
N ALA A 680 23.46 -9.01 -4.96
CA ALA A 680 24.70 -9.78 -4.92
C ALA A 680 25.62 -9.42 -6.10
N ASN A 681 25.05 -9.33 -7.31
CA ASN A 681 25.78 -8.91 -8.50
C ASN A 681 26.23 -7.45 -8.42
N LEU A 682 25.44 -6.56 -7.81
CA LEU A 682 25.82 -5.17 -7.63
C LEU A 682 27.05 -5.03 -6.71
N TYR A 683 27.08 -5.75 -5.59
CA TYR A 683 28.27 -5.81 -4.73
C TYR A 683 29.47 -6.46 -5.43
N PHE A 684 29.22 -7.54 -6.19
CA PHE A 684 30.27 -8.23 -6.96
C PHE A 684 30.91 -7.31 -8.00
N ASP A 685 30.10 -6.61 -8.80
CA ASP A 685 30.58 -5.68 -9.81
C ASP A 685 31.33 -4.52 -9.16
N TYR A 686 30.79 -3.97 -8.06
CA TYR A 686 31.49 -2.89 -7.34
C TYR A 686 32.84 -3.35 -6.79
N ALA A 687 32.93 -4.56 -6.25
CA ALA A 687 34.19 -5.14 -5.76
C ALA A 687 35.25 -5.32 -6.85
N ARG A 688 34.83 -5.49 -8.11
CA ARG A 688 35.75 -5.59 -9.26
C ARG A 688 36.31 -4.24 -9.67
N GLU A 689 35.47 -3.21 -9.68
CA GLU A 689 35.80 -1.86 -10.13
C GLU A 689 36.54 -1.04 -9.06
N THR A 690 36.17 -1.18 -7.79
CA THR A 690 36.78 -0.39 -6.71
C THR A 690 38.26 -0.70 -6.51
N LYS A 691 39.07 0.31 -6.18
CA LYS A 691 40.49 0.13 -5.84
C LYS A 691 40.72 -0.14 -4.36
N THR A 692 39.76 0.19 -3.50
CA THR A 692 39.85 0.10 -2.05
C THR A 692 38.77 -0.84 -1.52
N GLN A 693 39.01 -1.47 -0.36
CA GLN A 693 37.99 -2.30 0.32
C GLN A 693 37.40 -3.46 -0.52
N LYS A 694 38.09 -3.96 -1.55
CA LYS A 694 37.62 -5.09 -2.39
C LYS A 694 37.10 -6.27 -1.56
N ASN A 695 37.88 -6.68 -0.56
CA ASN A 695 37.52 -7.79 0.34
C ASN A 695 36.17 -7.56 1.05
N HIS A 696 35.92 -6.33 1.51
CA HIS A 696 34.66 -5.97 2.18
C HIS A 696 33.44 -6.20 1.27
N TYR A 697 33.52 -5.75 0.02
CA TYR A 697 32.42 -5.87 -0.93
C TYR A 697 32.24 -7.30 -1.45
N TYR A 698 33.32 -8.07 -1.64
CA TYR A 698 33.20 -9.50 -1.92
C TYR A 698 32.56 -10.27 -0.75
N GLU A 699 32.88 -9.93 0.50
CA GLU A 699 32.21 -10.53 1.67
C GLU A 699 30.72 -10.17 1.74
N LYS A 700 30.36 -8.93 1.41
CA LYS A 700 28.94 -8.52 1.28
C LYS A 700 28.24 -9.33 0.19
N ALA A 701 28.83 -9.46 -1.00
CA ALA A 701 28.29 -10.27 -2.08
C ALA A 701 28.10 -11.74 -1.65
N ARG A 702 29.12 -12.35 -1.02
CA ARG A 702 29.07 -13.73 -0.51
C ARG A 702 27.90 -13.95 0.45
N LYS A 703 27.72 -13.05 1.43
CA LYS A 703 26.62 -13.16 2.41
C LYS A 703 25.26 -13.16 1.72
N ILE A 704 25.08 -12.38 0.65
CA ILE A 704 23.82 -12.37 -0.10
C ILE A 704 23.67 -13.68 -0.90
N PHE A 705 24.69 -14.10 -1.64
CA PHE A 705 24.68 -15.39 -2.37
C PHE A 705 24.32 -16.57 -1.44
N ASP A 706 25.00 -16.70 -0.29
CA ASP A 706 24.75 -17.75 0.70
C ASP A 706 23.29 -17.73 1.19
N LYS A 707 22.72 -16.54 1.39
CA LYS A 707 21.37 -16.39 1.93
C LYS A 707 20.30 -16.86 0.95
N TYR A 708 20.41 -16.52 -0.34
CA TYR A 708 19.34 -16.83 -1.29
C TYR A 708 19.55 -18.14 -2.04
N ILE A 709 20.79 -18.57 -2.31
CA ILE A 709 21.03 -19.86 -2.99
C ILE A 709 20.51 -21.03 -2.16
N VAL A 710 20.67 -20.98 -0.83
CA VAL A 710 20.16 -22.02 0.08
C VAL A 710 18.64 -22.05 0.15
N LYS A 711 17.98 -20.91 -0.05
CA LYS A 711 16.52 -20.76 0.11
C LYS A 711 15.75 -20.86 -1.21
N ALA A 712 16.42 -20.64 -2.34
CA ALA A 712 15.80 -20.66 -3.64
C ALA A 712 15.52 -22.11 -4.06
N ASN A 713 14.41 -22.29 -4.78
CA ASN A 713 14.19 -23.55 -5.48
C ASN A 713 15.20 -23.66 -6.64
N GLU A 714 15.68 -24.87 -6.96
CA GLU A 714 16.69 -25.07 -8.02
C GLU A 714 16.26 -24.46 -9.36
N ASN A 715 14.95 -24.44 -9.65
CA ASN A 715 14.37 -23.87 -10.87
C ASN A 715 14.43 -22.32 -10.94
N GLU A 716 14.67 -21.63 -9.83
CA GLU A 716 14.78 -20.16 -9.79
C GLU A 716 16.22 -19.68 -9.99
N LEU A 717 17.19 -20.57 -9.77
CA LEU A 717 18.62 -20.29 -9.90
C LEU A 717 19.09 -20.55 -11.34
N ASN A 718 20.10 -19.82 -11.77
CA ASN A 718 20.72 -20.01 -13.08
C ASN A 718 22.24 -20.16 -12.96
N LEU A 719 22.89 -20.52 -14.08
CA LEU A 719 24.34 -20.74 -14.12
C LEU A 719 25.16 -19.55 -13.59
N HIS A 720 24.69 -18.31 -13.79
CA HIS A 720 25.41 -17.12 -13.36
C HIS A 720 25.38 -16.95 -11.84
N ASP A 721 24.33 -17.40 -11.16
CA ASP A 721 24.23 -17.32 -9.70
C ASP A 721 25.34 -18.17 -9.07
N TYR A 722 25.44 -19.42 -9.50
CA TYR A 722 26.48 -20.35 -9.05
C TYR A 722 27.87 -19.92 -9.50
N ASN A 723 28.06 -19.53 -10.76
CA ASN A 723 29.37 -19.11 -11.26
C ASN A 723 29.88 -17.84 -10.54
N ASN A 724 29.02 -16.84 -10.32
CA ASN A 724 29.44 -15.62 -9.63
C ASN A 724 29.72 -15.89 -8.14
N SER A 725 28.89 -16.72 -7.49
CA SER A 725 29.16 -17.21 -6.13
C SER A 725 30.52 -17.91 -6.04
N ALA A 726 30.83 -18.80 -6.99
CA ALA A 726 32.10 -19.50 -7.05
C ALA A 726 33.30 -18.56 -7.24
N ILE A 727 33.16 -17.54 -8.10
CA ILE A 727 34.20 -16.51 -8.27
C ILE A 727 34.41 -15.74 -6.97
N VAL A 728 33.34 -15.34 -6.28
CA VAL A 728 33.42 -14.65 -4.99
C VAL A 728 34.19 -15.50 -3.97
N TYR A 729 33.84 -16.77 -3.83
CA TYR A 729 34.54 -17.70 -2.94
C TYR A 729 36.02 -17.85 -3.29
N LYS A 730 36.34 -17.98 -4.58
CA LYS A 730 37.72 -18.04 -5.06
C LYS A 730 38.49 -16.78 -4.70
N VAL A 731 37.94 -15.61 -4.99
CA VAL A 731 38.63 -14.33 -4.75
C VAL A 731 38.81 -14.07 -3.25
N LEU A 732 37.82 -14.39 -2.42
CA LEU A 732 37.96 -14.28 -0.95
C LEU A 732 39.07 -15.19 -0.41
N SER A 733 39.28 -16.35 -1.02
CA SER A 733 40.37 -17.26 -0.64
C SER A 733 41.77 -16.68 -0.92
N ASP A 734 41.89 -15.70 -1.83
CA ASP A 734 43.14 -15.00 -2.10
C ASP A 734 43.48 -13.98 -1.01
N PHE A 735 42.46 -13.50 -0.27
CA PHE A 735 42.63 -12.60 0.88
C PHE A 735 42.77 -13.34 2.21
N GLU A 736 42.59 -14.66 2.24
CA GLU A 736 42.59 -15.47 3.45
C GLU A 736 43.99 -16.02 3.77
N GLU A 737 44.49 -15.73 4.97
CA GLU A 737 45.81 -16.18 5.44
C GLU A 737 45.76 -17.60 6.03
N SER A 738 44.64 -17.99 6.65
CA SER A 738 44.48 -19.32 7.24
C SER A 738 44.35 -20.39 6.16
N LYS A 739 45.31 -21.33 6.13
CA LYS A 739 45.29 -22.47 5.20
C LYS A 739 43.99 -23.28 5.28
N ASN A 740 43.43 -23.48 6.47
CA ASN A 740 42.20 -24.25 6.67
C ASN A 740 40.97 -23.48 6.15
N SER A 741 40.89 -22.18 6.43
CA SER A 741 39.82 -21.32 5.93
C SER A 741 39.86 -21.21 4.40
N LYS A 742 41.07 -21.04 3.84
CA LYS A 742 41.32 -21.02 2.41
C LYS A 742 40.85 -22.31 1.72
N GLN A 743 41.20 -23.47 2.29
CA GLN A 743 40.74 -24.76 1.76
C GLN A 743 39.21 -24.89 1.78
N THR A 744 38.55 -24.37 2.82
CA THR A 744 37.09 -24.37 2.93
C THR A 744 36.44 -23.50 1.83
N LEU A 745 37.00 -22.30 1.58
CA LEU A 745 36.53 -21.41 0.52
C LEU A 745 36.73 -22.03 -0.86
N TYR A 746 37.86 -22.71 -1.10
CA TYR A 746 38.10 -23.45 -2.34
C TYR A 746 37.10 -24.59 -2.56
N GLN A 747 36.77 -25.36 -1.53
CA GLN A 747 35.77 -26.43 -1.64
C GLN A 747 34.39 -25.87 -2.00
N LYS A 748 33.99 -24.74 -1.40
CA LYS A 748 32.74 -24.06 -1.75
C LYS A 748 32.75 -23.52 -3.18
N ALA A 749 33.85 -22.88 -3.60
CA ALA A 749 33.99 -22.42 -4.98
C ALA A 749 33.90 -23.60 -5.99
N LEU A 750 34.52 -24.73 -5.67
CA LEU A 750 34.49 -25.92 -6.52
C LEU A 750 33.09 -26.52 -6.63
N HIS A 751 32.36 -26.57 -5.51
CA HIS A 751 30.97 -27.00 -5.47
C HIS A 751 30.10 -26.12 -6.38
N ASP A 752 30.18 -24.79 -6.19
CA ASP A 752 29.38 -23.83 -6.94
C ASP A 752 29.72 -23.83 -8.44
N TYR A 753 31.01 -23.89 -8.83
CA TYR A 753 31.37 -24.05 -10.25
C TYR A 753 30.80 -25.33 -10.85
N SER A 754 30.82 -26.44 -10.11
CA SER A 754 30.28 -27.71 -10.59
C SER A 754 28.76 -27.65 -10.77
N LYS A 755 28.06 -26.99 -9.84
CA LYS A 755 26.61 -26.71 -9.98
C LYS A 755 26.31 -25.80 -11.16
N ALA A 756 27.12 -24.77 -11.40
CA ALA A 756 26.99 -23.91 -12.58
C ALA A 756 27.08 -24.70 -13.89
N ILE A 757 27.99 -25.66 -13.97
CA ILE A 757 28.16 -26.55 -15.13
C ILE A 757 26.95 -27.47 -15.29
N GLU A 758 26.47 -28.07 -14.19
CA GLU A 758 25.31 -28.99 -14.18
C GLU A 758 24.03 -28.34 -14.75
N VAL A 759 23.76 -27.09 -14.38
CA VAL A 759 22.55 -26.36 -14.82
C VAL A 759 22.73 -25.62 -16.16
N SER A 760 23.94 -25.62 -16.73
CA SER A 760 24.26 -24.90 -17.97
C SER A 760 24.19 -25.82 -19.18
N LYS A 761 23.82 -25.26 -20.34
CA LYS A 761 24.21 -25.85 -21.64
C LYS A 761 25.76 -25.85 -21.75
N PRO A 762 26.38 -26.72 -22.58
CA PRO A 762 27.84 -26.76 -22.70
C PRO A 762 28.45 -25.37 -22.87
N ASN A 763 29.28 -24.95 -21.91
CA ASN A 763 29.81 -23.59 -21.82
C ASN A 763 31.29 -23.61 -21.42
N ALA A 764 32.16 -23.28 -22.38
CA ALA A 764 33.62 -23.31 -22.22
C ALA A 764 34.14 -22.41 -21.09
N ILE A 765 33.44 -21.30 -20.80
CA ILE A 765 33.87 -20.34 -19.77
C ILE A 765 33.77 -20.97 -18.38
N LEU A 766 32.72 -21.76 -18.10
CA LEU A 766 32.52 -22.37 -16.79
C LEU A 766 33.60 -23.41 -16.49
N PHE A 767 33.92 -24.27 -17.46
CA PHE A 767 35.02 -25.23 -17.35
C PHE A 767 36.37 -24.53 -17.18
N SER A 768 36.63 -23.46 -17.94
CA SER A 768 37.86 -22.68 -17.77
C SER A 768 37.97 -22.03 -16.39
N ASN A 769 36.87 -21.54 -15.82
CA ASN A 769 36.85 -20.95 -14.48
C ASN A 769 37.13 -22.01 -13.40
N ARG A 770 36.49 -23.19 -13.49
CA ARG A 770 36.72 -24.30 -12.57
C ARG A 770 38.14 -24.87 -12.68
N SER A 771 38.68 -24.99 -13.90
CA SER A 771 40.07 -25.40 -14.12
C SER A 771 41.07 -24.50 -13.38
N ASN A 772 40.89 -23.18 -13.44
CA ASN A 772 41.79 -22.24 -12.75
C ASN A 772 41.79 -22.48 -11.23
N LEU A 773 40.63 -22.74 -10.64
CA LEU A 773 40.52 -23.10 -9.23
C LEU A 773 41.21 -24.45 -8.93
N LEU A 774 40.97 -25.48 -9.75
CA LEU A 774 41.56 -26.80 -9.59
C LEU A 774 43.11 -26.75 -9.64
N LYS A 775 43.69 -25.88 -10.48
CA LYS A 775 45.14 -25.61 -10.47
C LYS A 775 45.62 -25.10 -9.12
N GLU A 776 44.93 -24.13 -8.54
CA GLU A 776 45.27 -23.58 -7.23
C GLU A 776 45.13 -24.63 -6.11
N MET A 777 44.15 -25.54 -6.24
CA MET A 777 43.97 -26.68 -5.34
C MET A 777 44.97 -27.84 -5.57
N ARG A 778 45.87 -27.73 -6.56
CA ARG A 778 46.82 -28.78 -7.00
C ARG A 778 46.17 -30.04 -7.59
N MET A 779 44.92 -29.93 -8.04
CA MET A 779 44.18 -30.98 -8.76
C MET A 779 44.44 -30.85 -10.27
N ILE A 780 45.67 -31.16 -10.67
CA ILE A 780 46.18 -30.80 -12.01
C ILE A 780 45.52 -31.63 -13.12
N LYS A 781 45.16 -32.90 -12.87
CA LYS A 781 44.53 -33.78 -13.86
C LYS A 781 43.12 -33.33 -14.20
N GLU A 782 42.33 -33.03 -13.17
CA GLU A 782 40.97 -32.52 -13.28
C GLU A 782 40.96 -31.13 -13.95
N SER A 783 41.94 -30.28 -13.62
CA SER A 783 42.14 -29.00 -14.29
C SER A 783 42.40 -29.16 -15.80
N LEU A 784 43.18 -30.18 -16.19
CA LEU A 784 43.51 -30.47 -17.58
C LEU A 784 42.27 -30.97 -18.35
N GLU A 785 41.49 -31.86 -17.75
CA GLU A 785 40.22 -32.33 -18.30
C GLU A 785 39.25 -31.17 -18.58
N ASP A 786 39.09 -30.25 -17.62
CA ASP A 786 38.24 -29.07 -17.77
C ASP A 786 38.70 -28.15 -18.91
N LEU A 787 40.01 -27.96 -19.10
CA LEU A 787 40.52 -27.15 -20.22
C LEU A 787 40.31 -27.81 -21.57
N ILE A 788 40.48 -29.13 -21.65
CA ILE A 788 40.19 -29.90 -22.86
C ILE A 788 38.70 -29.81 -23.17
N GLU A 789 37.82 -29.97 -22.17
CA GLU A 789 36.37 -29.80 -22.36
C GLU A 789 36.02 -28.38 -22.85
N ALA A 790 36.62 -27.34 -22.25
CA ALA A 790 36.43 -25.96 -22.70
C ALA A 790 36.83 -25.76 -24.17
N GLU A 791 37.98 -26.28 -24.58
CA GLU A 791 38.48 -26.22 -25.96
C GLU A 791 37.58 -26.98 -26.95
N PHE A 792 37.04 -28.13 -26.54
CA PHE A 792 36.12 -28.93 -27.35
C PHE A 792 34.72 -28.32 -27.48
N ILE A 793 34.33 -27.48 -26.53
CA ILE A 793 33.09 -26.68 -26.59
C ILE A 793 33.30 -25.47 -27.50
N SER A 794 34.36 -24.69 -27.28
CA SER A 794 34.67 -23.48 -28.03
C SER A 794 36.17 -23.26 -28.13
N SER A 795 36.75 -23.55 -29.29
CA SER A 795 38.19 -23.43 -29.52
C SER A 795 38.71 -22.01 -29.24
N SER A 796 39.76 -21.88 -28.43
CA SER A 796 40.38 -20.60 -28.09
C SER A 796 41.86 -20.78 -27.77
N GLU A 797 42.71 -19.87 -28.26
CA GLU A 797 44.13 -19.84 -27.90
C GLU A 797 44.36 -19.81 -26.39
N LYS A 798 43.45 -19.21 -25.61
CA LYS A 798 43.53 -19.18 -24.15
C LYS A 798 43.54 -20.60 -23.57
N TYR A 799 42.65 -21.47 -24.03
CA TYR A 799 42.51 -22.83 -23.52
C TYR A 799 43.67 -23.71 -23.99
N ILE A 800 44.02 -23.61 -25.28
CA ILE A 800 45.17 -24.30 -25.86
C ILE A 800 46.46 -23.93 -25.09
N ASN A 801 46.73 -22.64 -24.91
CA ASN A 801 47.91 -22.20 -24.15
C ASN A 801 47.88 -22.69 -22.70
N GLY A 802 46.69 -22.72 -22.08
CA GLY A 802 46.50 -23.29 -20.75
C GLY A 802 46.85 -24.78 -20.67
N ILE A 803 46.44 -25.57 -21.66
CA ILE A 803 46.76 -27.00 -21.79
C ILE A 803 48.26 -27.17 -22.04
N MET A 804 48.82 -26.44 -23.00
CA MET A 804 50.24 -26.50 -23.36
C MET A 804 51.13 -26.17 -22.16
N ASN A 805 50.76 -25.19 -21.35
CA ASN A 805 51.53 -24.84 -20.15
C ASN A 805 51.52 -25.96 -19.10
N LEU A 806 50.39 -26.65 -18.90
CA LEU A 806 50.30 -27.79 -17.97
C LEU A 806 51.19 -28.96 -18.41
N ILE A 807 51.10 -29.38 -19.68
CA ILE A 807 51.88 -30.54 -20.16
C ILE A 807 53.38 -30.22 -20.31
N LYS A 808 53.73 -28.96 -20.59
CA LYS A 808 55.15 -28.51 -20.63
C LYS A 808 55.77 -28.47 -19.24
N SER A 809 54.98 -28.18 -18.22
CA SER A 809 55.44 -28.14 -16.82
C SER A 809 55.45 -29.51 -16.15
N ASN A 810 54.65 -30.46 -16.65
CA ASN A 810 54.63 -31.83 -16.18
C ASN A 810 54.43 -32.82 -17.35
N ALA A 811 55.53 -33.45 -17.76
CA ALA A 811 55.57 -34.37 -18.88
C ALA A 811 54.72 -35.65 -18.66
N GLU A 812 54.47 -36.05 -17.41
CA GLU A 812 53.64 -37.23 -17.09
C GLU A 812 52.17 -37.05 -17.48
N LEU A 813 51.73 -35.81 -17.72
CA LEU A 813 50.38 -35.50 -18.17
C LEU A 813 50.19 -35.66 -19.68
N ILE A 814 51.26 -35.83 -20.46
CA ILE A 814 51.20 -35.87 -21.93
C ILE A 814 50.37 -37.07 -22.41
N ASP A 815 50.68 -38.27 -21.92
CA ASP A 815 49.92 -39.48 -22.29
C ASP A 815 48.45 -39.38 -21.86
N TYR A 816 48.20 -38.84 -20.67
CA TYR A 816 46.85 -38.63 -20.15
C TYR A 816 46.06 -37.63 -21.00
N CYS A 817 46.68 -36.51 -21.37
CA CYS A 817 46.11 -35.49 -22.25
C CYS A 817 45.69 -36.10 -23.60
N ILE A 818 46.60 -36.88 -24.20
CA ILE A 818 46.37 -37.52 -25.50
C ILE A 818 45.24 -38.55 -25.39
N GLN A 819 45.21 -39.34 -24.33
CA GLN A 819 44.14 -40.31 -24.09
C GLN A 819 42.76 -39.63 -24.03
N ILE A 820 42.61 -38.55 -23.24
CA ILE A 820 41.34 -37.81 -23.12
C ILE A 820 40.89 -37.23 -24.47
N ILE A 821 41.84 -36.70 -25.24
CA ILE A 821 41.55 -36.13 -26.58
C ILE A 821 41.05 -37.23 -27.52
N LEU A 822 41.69 -38.40 -27.53
CA LEU A 822 41.30 -39.54 -28.35
C LEU A 822 39.94 -40.12 -27.96
N GLU A 823 39.63 -40.17 -26.67
CA GLU A 823 38.31 -40.63 -26.18
C GLU A 823 37.19 -39.67 -26.59
N LYS A 824 37.49 -38.37 -26.77
CA LYS A 824 36.51 -37.33 -27.13
C LYS A 824 36.42 -37.04 -28.63
N SER A 825 37.40 -37.46 -29.44
CA SER A 825 37.45 -37.17 -30.89
C SER A 825 36.55 -38.10 -31.70
N ASP A 826 35.24 -37.91 -31.62
CA ASP A 826 34.21 -38.68 -32.35
C ASP A 826 33.89 -38.08 -33.74
N ASN A 827 34.86 -38.09 -34.67
CA ASN A 827 34.68 -37.75 -36.11
C ASN A 827 33.98 -36.40 -36.45
N LYS A 828 33.90 -35.46 -35.50
CA LYS A 828 33.47 -34.07 -35.70
C LYS A 828 34.68 -33.19 -35.40
N LEU A 829 35.05 -32.29 -36.32
CA LEU A 829 36.23 -31.37 -36.33
C LEU A 829 36.42 -30.49 -35.06
N LYS A 830 36.35 -31.08 -33.86
CA LYS A 830 36.44 -30.43 -32.55
C LYS A 830 37.80 -30.74 -31.95
N GLY A 831 38.53 -29.70 -31.56
CA GLY A 831 39.88 -29.83 -31.01
C GLY A 831 41.01 -29.86 -32.05
N ASP A 832 40.73 -29.68 -33.35
CA ASP A 832 41.74 -29.69 -34.42
C ASP A 832 42.88 -28.69 -34.19
N ASN A 833 42.55 -27.49 -33.70
CA ASN A 833 43.56 -26.47 -33.37
C ASN A 833 44.48 -26.92 -32.22
N LEU A 834 43.91 -27.58 -31.21
CA LEU A 834 44.65 -28.17 -30.10
C LEU A 834 45.53 -29.33 -30.59
N ILE A 835 44.98 -30.26 -31.38
CA ILE A 835 45.72 -31.40 -31.96
C ILE A 835 46.89 -30.91 -32.81
N LYS A 836 46.66 -29.90 -33.66
CA LYS A 836 47.71 -29.26 -34.47
C LYS A 836 48.81 -28.68 -33.58
N LYS A 837 48.44 -27.93 -32.54
CA LYS A 837 49.40 -27.34 -31.59
C LYS A 837 50.19 -28.38 -30.81
N LEU A 838 49.55 -29.49 -30.41
CA LEU A 838 50.19 -30.61 -29.75
C LEU A 838 51.18 -31.31 -30.69
N GLY A 839 50.83 -31.50 -31.97
CA GLY A 839 51.73 -32.07 -32.97
C GLY A 839 52.93 -31.16 -33.32
N GLU A 840 52.70 -29.85 -33.45
CA GLU A 840 53.79 -28.86 -33.58
C GLU A 840 54.77 -28.98 -32.40
N TYR A 841 54.26 -29.12 -31.19
CA TYR A 841 55.08 -29.29 -29.99
C TYR A 841 55.81 -30.64 -29.97
N GLY A 842 55.14 -31.75 -30.28
CA GLY A 842 55.76 -33.08 -30.39
C GLY A 842 56.91 -33.11 -31.40
N ASN A 843 56.74 -32.49 -32.57
CA ASN A 843 57.80 -32.35 -33.56
C ASN A 843 58.98 -31.51 -33.04
N SER A 844 58.71 -30.43 -32.28
CA SER A 844 59.77 -29.57 -31.73
C SER A 844 60.66 -30.24 -30.68
N ILE A 845 60.17 -31.31 -30.02
CA ILE A 845 60.91 -32.05 -28.98
C ILE A 845 61.42 -33.40 -29.46
N ARG A 846 61.08 -33.83 -30.69
CA ARG A 846 61.39 -35.14 -31.26
C ARG A 846 62.88 -35.51 -31.18
N GLU A 847 63.77 -34.56 -31.43
CA GLU A 847 65.22 -34.80 -31.35
C GLU A 847 65.75 -34.85 -29.91
N LYS A 848 65.07 -34.18 -28.97
CA LYS A 848 65.51 -34.04 -27.57
C LYS A 848 64.89 -35.08 -26.64
N ASN A 849 63.69 -35.56 -26.95
CA ASN A 849 62.96 -36.53 -26.16
C ASN A 849 62.05 -37.38 -27.08
N PRO A 850 62.64 -38.37 -27.79
CA PRO A 850 61.94 -39.14 -28.81
C PRO A 850 60.82 -40.02 -28.25
N GLU A 851 60.94 -40.50 -27.00
CA GLU A 851 59.90 -41.31 -26.33
C GLU A 851 58.62 -40.50 -26.10
N ILE A 852 58.75 -39.26 -25.61
CA ILE A 852 57.60 -38.36 -25.40
C ILE A 852 57.01 -37.92 -26.74
N ALA A 853 57.85 -37.70 -27.76
CA ALA A 853 57.38 -37.31 -29.09
C ALA A 853 56.53 -38.40 -29.77
N ALA A 854 56.82 -39.68 -29.52
CA ALA A 854 56.06 -40.81 -30.04
C ALA A 854 54.62 -40.85 -29.51
N SER A 855 54.37 -40.36 -28.28
CA SER A 855 53.01 -40.29 -27.74
C SER A 855 52.10 -39.40 -28.59
N PHE A 856 52.60 -38.27 -29.10
CA PHE A 856 51.84 -37.34 -29.93
C PHE A 856 51.49 -37.89 -31.32
N GLU A 857 52.22 -38.90 -31.81
CA GLU A 857 51.90 -39.56 -33.08
C GLU A 857 50.55 -40.27 -33.03
N LYS A 858 50.07 -40.65 -31.83
CA LYS A 858 48.75 -41.29 -31.64
C LYS A 858 47.57 -40.37 -31.96
N LEU A 859 47.78 -39.06 -32.08
CA LEU A 859 46.75 -38.08 -32.43
C LEU A 859 46.51 -37.94 -33.94
N TYR A 860 47.34 -38.57 -34.77
CA TYR A 860 47.32 -38.56 -36.23
C TYR A 860 47.13 -39.99 -36.76
#